data_AF-Q1H1L3-F1
#
_entry.id   AF-Q1H1L3-F1
#
_cell.length_a   1.000
_cell.length_b   1.000
_cell.length_c   1.000
_cell.angle_alpha   90.00
_cell.angle_beta   90.00
_cell.angle_gamma   90.00
#
_symmetry.space_group_name_H-M   'P 1'
#
loop_
_entity.id
_entity.type
_entity.pdbx_description
1 polymer ?
#
loop_
_entity_poly.entity_id
_entity_poly.type
_entity_poly.pdbx_seq_one_letter_code
_entity_poly.pdbx_strand_id
1 'polypeptide(L)'
;MANRHLLAQKAWRALTSLPFLMVLGFWVSYLLFGYFAINPIAQRLLPWVAENKLASRLQVERVDYDPLRIALTVNQLQLTTPEGVSLAGFERLHADLELSGLFRLAWRLKDIQLSAPHVSVEVLPGGESNWAKLIAKLNENPDEEKSEGMTRLLVDHILIERGDIEYMDHNRPEPFRAVLEPLGLELDGFSTLPEDLGDYAILAKLPEQGGTLKWKGELGLNPMVSSGKVELEGLKLAKLLEVLPPEALPVKLEAGLLRTRLDYQFALVEDKPEATIRNFSLALDEAAATLLQSQAQQGKVALKQLAVELPSLQFRMNDQAQMQFDALKLVLDGLKLAQDDKPLLDLPAVTVADVALDLQARKLDIGSFSIEQGEVKAVRQRDGSVNWQQLHIAPEQPEQQPAEVEPDAEAAVDTETPWSIHLNQARIDGLKLDYQDETFKRPLQVAADKLSLNLAFASEQGNSRVESLQGSIGPFSVRSGANGKPVARLESLVLQGGQVDLAARQAGLEALVLKGLSADVLRDAKQVNWQAILEPAQSSTSQKTQPKTARAEPGTGEAPWAFDLKRFAIEDAGLHFRDQSANSPVALDIENANLEVKDVSLDTKRALPVSLAFRAKQGGSFNASGKLAPAPMQGDIKVKLAGFSLKPFAPYVNQFAMLKLNSGAVSTQGDLNLKQGQKLAMQYKGGFSVDKLDIVEEDTGQAFLGWRSFSTNSLRLGLAPDSLRIGELKISEPRGKFIIYEDRTLNVKRILREQPADAQAQAVPSPVAAQPAAQAAELFPVAIERIRIDNANLEFADLSLTPQFGTHINSLSGVINGMSTNPSTTAQVELDGKVDDYGSARIRGSVQPFQATEFTDLKLVFRNLEMNRLTPYSGKFAGRRIDSGKLSVDLEYKIKNRQLAGENKFIVNKLRLGERVESEDAVNLPLDLAIALLEDSSGVIDLDLPVSGSLDDPEFSYGKIVWKAVVNVLSKLVTSPFRALGNLLGISSEALEALVFDPGSAELAPPEQEKLKVISEALAKRPALILQVAPVIDEQADGRALQEQLVRNQVAAKMGIKLQPGEKPGPIDTSNKKARSALDKLAKEQLPPDMLDAIKAKKKEDKDEAAYYIALLDALNKQAKIEASSLEALGNARQEAVQRYLLETLALDPGKLQLMPLNRQSTDGGEVKMPLELGTARKAE
;
A
#
# COMPACT_ATOMS: atom_id res chain seq x y z
N MET A 1 38.60 -8.51 -121.94
CA MET A 1 39.92 -9.14 -121.67
C MET A 1 41.12 -8.19 -121.80
N ALA A 2 40.99 -6.85 -121.76
CA ALA A 2 42.14 -5.96 -121.99
C ALA A 2 42.77 -5.32 -120.73
N ASN A 3 42.13 -5.38 -119.55
CA ASN A 3 42.62 -4.65 -118.36
C ASN A 3 43.49 -5.47 -117.37
N ARG A 4 43.81 -6.74 -117.64
CA ARG A 4 44.59 -7.59 -116.71
C ARG A 4 46.12 -7.51 -116.89
N HIS A 5 46.64 -7.22 -118.08
CA HIS A 5 48.10 -7.19 -118.32
C HIS A 5 48.79 -5.88 -117.88
N LEU A 6 48.09 -4.75 -117.94
CA LEU A 6 48.65 -3.43 -117.57
C LEU A 6 48.76 -3.23 -116.05
N LEU A 7 47.91 -3.91 -115.28
CA LEU A 7 48.01 -3.95 -113.82
C LEU A 7 49.18 -4.83 -113.34
N ALA A 8 49.46 -5.94 -114.02
CA ALA A 8 50.56 -6.85 -113.68
C ALA A 8 51.95 -6.21 -113.84
N GLN A 9 52.14 -5.36 -114.86
CA GLN A 9 53.45 -4.73 -115.13
C GLN A 9 53.73 -3.50 -114.24
N LYS A 10 52.69 -2.75 -113.84
CA LYS A 10 52.81 -1.68 -112.84
C LYS A 10 53.08 -2.24 -111.44
N ALA A 11 52.49 -3.40 -111.10
CA ALA A 11 52.78 -4.09 -109.86
C ALA A 11 54.25 -4.53 -109.76
N TRP A 12 54.83 -5.10 -110.82
CA TRP A 12 56.23 -5.57 -110.80
C TRP A 12 57.25 -4.43 -110.60
N ARG A 13 57.04 -3.26 -111.20
CA ARG A 13 57.92 -2.08 -110.99
C ARG A 13 57.78 -1.45 -109.60
N ALA A 14 56.59 -1.52 -109.00
CA ALA A 14 56.40 -1.07 -107.62
C ALA A 14 57.16 -1.99 -106.63
N LEU A 15 57.11 -3.31 -106.88
CA LEU A 15 57.77 -4.37 -106.07
C LEU A 15 59.31 -4.40 -106.17
N THR A 16 59.94 -3.67 -107.11
CA THR A 16 61.43 -3.61 -107.24
C THR A 16 62.01 -2.21 -106.98
N SER A 17 61.21 -1.27 -106.47
CA SER A 17 61.68 0.09 -106.18
C SER A 17 62.55 0.13 -104.91
N LEU A 18 63.59 0.98 -104.89
CA LEU A 18 64.44 1.20 -103.71
C LEU A 18 63.65 1.46 -102.40
N PRO A 19 62.59 2.29 -102.38
CA PRO A 19 61.73 2.42 -101.21
C PRO A 19 61.00 1.13 -100.84
N PHE A 20 60.55 0.31 -101.80
CA PHE A 20 59.94 -0.98 -101.50
C PHE A 20 60.95 -1.98 -100.90
N LEU A 21 62.18 -2.05 -101.41
CA LEU A 21 63.24 -2.89 -100.84
C LEU A 21 63.71 -2.41 -99.45
N MET A 22 63.74 -1.09 -99.20
CA MET A 22 63.99 -0.55 -97.86
C MET A 22 62.86 -0.91 -96.89
N VAL A 23 61.60 -0.76 -97.29
CA VAL A 23 60.45 -1.18 -96.47
C VAL A 23 60.47 -2.69 -96.22
N LEU A 24 60.72 -3.51 -97.25
CA LEU A 24 60.84 -4.96 -97.13
C LEU A 24 62.02 -5.37 -96.22
N GLY A 25 63.19 -4.73 -96.37
CA GLY A 25 64.36 -4.97 -95.54
C GLY A 25 64.15 -4.56 -94.09
N PHE A 26 63.50 -3.42 -93.86
CA PHE A 26 63.09 -2.99 -92.53
C PHE A 26 62.06 -3.94 -91.91
N TRP A 27 61.11 -4.43 -92.72
CA TRP A 27 60.09 -5.39 -92.30
C TRP A 27 60.69 -6.76 -91.95
N VAL A 28 61.59 -7.28 -92.78
CA VAL A 28 62.35 -8.53 -92.49
C VAL A 28 63.26 -8.36 -91.29
N SER A 29 63.97 -7.22 -91.16
CA SER A 29 64.78 -6.91 -89.97
C SER A 29 63.93 -6.81 -88.71
N TYR A 30 62.74 -6.21 -88.80
CA TYR A 30 61.78 -6.12 -87.71
C TYR A 30 61.26 -7.50 -87.30
N LEU A 31 60.94 -8.38 -88.25
CA LEU A 31 60.55 -9.76 -87.95
C LEU A 31 61.69 -10.57 -87.31
N LEU A 32 62.91 -10.50 -87.85
CA LEU A 32 64.08 -11.20 -87.31
C LEU A 32 64.44 -10.69 -85.91
N PHE A 33 64.44 -9.36 -85.73
CA PHE A 33 64.65 -8.75 -84.42
C PHE A 33 63.57 -9.17 -83.42
N GLY A 34 62.30 -9.10 -83.84
CA GLY A 34 61.14 -9.48 -83.03
C GLY A 34 61.21 -10.92 -82.52
N TYR A 35 61.40 -11.88 -83.43
CA TYR A 35 61.39 -13.31 -83.06
C TYR A 35 62.68 -13.81 -82.40
N PHE A 36 63.86 -13.22 -82.69
CA PHE A 36 65.14 -13.78 -82.23
C PHE A 36 65.95 -12.88 -81.29
N ALA A 37 65.84 -11.55 -81.38
CA ALA A 37 66.66 -10.65 -80.57
C ALA A 37 66.00 -10.30 -79.24
N ILE A 38 64.66 -10.24 -79.17
CA ILE A 38 63.95 -9.78 -77.97
C ILE A 38 64.21 -10.67 -76.75
N ASN A 39 64.14 -12.00 -76.87
CA ASN A 39 64.39 -12.90 -75.74
C ASN A 39 65.81 -12.74 -75.12
N PRO A 40 66.92 -12.86 -75.89
CA PRO A 40 68.26 -12.68 -75.32
C PRO A 40 68.53 -11.25 -74.83
N ILE A 41 67.92 -10.23 -75.44
CA ILE A 41 67.98 -8.85 -74.93
C ILE A 41 67.27 -8.76 -73.58
N ALA A 42 66.05 -9.27 -73.47
CA ALA A 42 65.27 -9.23 -72.23
C ALA A 42 65.98 -9.96 -71.09
N GLN A 43 66.55 -11.15 -71.34
CA GLN A 43 67.33 -11.91 -70.35
C GLN A 43 68.56 -11.15 -69.81
N ARG A 44 69.09 -10.17 -70.55
CA ARG A 44 70.22 -9.34 -70.12
C ARG A 44 69.80 -7.98 -69.57
N LEU A 45 68.76 -7.39 -70.15
CA LEU A 45 68.28 -6.04 -69.84
C LEU A 45 67.44 -6.02 -68.57
N LEU A 46 66.54 -6.99 -68.37
CA LEU A 46 65.64 -7.01 -67.22
C LEU A 46 66.39 -7.12 -65.86
N PRO A 47 67.38 -8.02 -65.69
CA PRO A 47 68.21 -8.02 -64.49
C PRO A 47 68.98 -6.70 -64.31
N TRP A 48 69.51 -6.13 -65.40
CA TRP A 48 70.24 -4.86 -65.36
C TRP A 48 69.37 -3.68 -64.92
N VAL A 49 68.12 -3.60 -65.40
CA VAL A 49 67.16 -2.55 -64.99
C VAL A 49 66.81 -2.73 -63.52
N ALA A 50 66.53 -3.95 -63.08
CA ALA A 50 66.17 -4.20 -61.69
C ALA A 50 67.28 -3.79 -60.72
N GLU A 51 68.53 -4.18 -60.99
CA GLU A 51 69.66 -3.88 -60.11
C GLU A 51 70.00 -2.39 -60.08
N ASN A 52 69.96 -1.70 -61.23
CA ASN A 52 70.44 -0.31 -61.34
C ASN A 52 69.34 0.75 -61.15
N LYS A 53 68.08 0.40 -61.38
CA LYS A 53 66.95 1.34 -61.36
C LYS A 53 65.89 1.04 -60.30
N LEU A 54 65.74 -0.22 -59.87
CA LEU A 54 64.66 -0.63 -58.97
C LEU A 54 65.17 -1.15 -57.61
N ALA A 55 66.48 -1.11 -57.38
CA ALA A 55 67.12 -1.67 -56.18
C ALA A 55 66.66 -3.12 -55.88
N SER A 56 66.47 -3.93 -56.92
CA SER A 56 65.86 -5.26 -56.86
C SER A 56 66.54 -6.24 -57.83
N ARG A 57 66.20 -7.53 -57.78
CA ARG A 57 66.63 -8.55 -58.74
C ARG A 57 65.43 -9.06 -59.53
N LEU A 58 65.56 -9.12 -60.85
CA LEU A 58 64.51 -9.58 -61.74
C LEU A 58 65.02 -10.76 -62.55
N GLN A 59 64.29 -11.88 -62.47
CA GLN A 59 64.55 -13.09 -63.25
C GLN A 59 63.39 -13.32 -64.21
N VAL A 60 63.70 -13.76 -65.42
CA VAL A 60 62.70 -14.14 -66.43
C VAL A 60 63.20 -15.38 -67.16
N GLU A 61 62.33 -16.37 -67.37
CA GLU A 61 62.70 -17.56 -68.14
C GLU A 61 62.76 -17.24 -69.64
N ARG A 62 61.67 -16.67 -70.15
CA ARG A 62 61.48 -16.47 -71.60
C ARG A 62 60.57 -15.29 -71.91
N VAL A 63 60.98 -14.46 -72.88
CA VAL A 63 60.19 -13.36 -73.43
C VAL A 63 60.04 -13.54 -74.93
N ASP A 64 58.84 -13.89 -75.38
CA ASP A 64 58.49 -14.03 -76.78
C ASP A 64 57.70 -12.80 -77.25
N TYR A 65 58.02 -12.29 -78.44
CA TYR A 65 57.28 -11.21 -79.09
C TYR A 65 56.88 -11.65 -80.49
N ASP A 66 55.59 -11.54 -80.79
CA ASP A 66 55.05 -11.77 -82.13
C ASP A 66 54.93 -10.43 -82.87
N PRO A 67 55.89 -10.06 -83.73
CA PRO A 67 55.88 -8.80 -84.47
C PRO A 67 54.71 -8.66 -85.46
N LEU A 68 54.01 -9.74 -85.83
CA LEU A 68 52.84 -9.65 -86.72
C LEU A 68 51.58 -9.22 -85.97
N ARG A 69 51.44 -9.69 -84.73
CA ARG A 69 50.31 -9.34 -83.84
C ARG A 69 50.64 -8.17 -82.92
N ILE A 70 51.92 -7.84 -82.78
CA ILE A 70 52.42 -6.91 -81.75
C ILE A 70 52.01 -7.41 -80.36
N ALA A 71 52.17 -8.72 -80.15
CA ALA A 71 51.83 -9.39 -78.90
C ALA A 71 53.10 -9.80 -78.15
N LEU A 72 53.16 -9.50 -76.86
CA LEU A 72 54.25 -9.85 -75.95
C LEU A 72 53.80 -10.99 -75.03
N THR A 73 54.61 -12.03 -74.88
CA THR A 73 54.42 -13.09 -73.89
C THR A 73 55.66 -13.24 -73.03
N VAL A 74 55.52 -13.06 -71.72
CA VAL A 74 56.58 -13.21 -70.72
C VAL A 74 56.25 -14.42 -69.86
N ASN A 75 57.16 -15.40 -69.77
CA ASN A 75 56.99 -16.60 -68.95
C ASN A 75 57.97 -16.59 -67.76
N GLN A 76 57.46 -17.00 -66.60
CA GLN A 76 58.15 -17.11 -65.31
C GLN A 76 58.99 -15.88 -64.97
N LEU A 77 58.33 -14.79 -64.63
CA LEU A 77 58.99 -13.58 -64.15
C LEU A 77 58.93 -13.53 -62.62
N GLN A 78 60.07 -13.31 -61.98
CA GLN A 78 60.19 -13.17 -60.53
C GLN A 78 61.01 -11.94 -60.17
N LEU A 79 60.44 -11.07 -59.37
CA LEU A 79 61.04 -9.90 -58.77
C LEU A 79 61.33 -10.20 -57.30
N THR A 80 62.58 -10.11 -56.91
CA THR A 80 63.05 -10.29 -55.53
C THR A 80 63.83 -9.07 -55.06
N THR A 81 63.98 -8.89 -53.76
CA THR A 81 64.93 -7.93 -53.20
C THR A 81 66.37 -8.36 -53.54
N PRO A 82 67.38 -7.48 -53.40
CA PRO A 82 68.79 -7.85 -53.56
C PRO A 82 69.22 -9.00 -52.64
N GLU A 83 68.56 -9.13 -51.49
CA GLU A 83 68.75 -10.17 -50.49
C GLU A 83 68.01 -11.48 -50.81
N GLY A 84 67.20 -11.53 -51.87
CA GLY A 84 66.53 -12.74 -52.36
C GLY A 84 65.12 -12.97 -51.82
N VAL A 85 64.51 -11.99 -51.13
CA VAL A 85 63.12 -12.07 -50.66
C VAL A 85 62.16 -11.83 -51.83
N SER A 86 61.11 -12.63 -51.97
CA SER A 86 60.09 -12.46 -53.01
C SER A 86 59.33 -11.15 -52.84
N LEU A 87 59.20 -10.37 -53.92
CA LEU A 87 58.37 -9.16 -53.96
C LEU A 87 57.12 -9.44 -54.80
N ALA A 88 57.31 -9.76 -56.07
CA ALA A 88 56.21 -10.10 -56.97
C ALA A 88 56.68 -11.03 -58.09
N GLY A 89 55.77 -11.76 -58.72
CA GLY A 89 56.08 -12.59 -59.88
C GLY A 89 54.82 -13.09 -60.58
N PHE A 90 54.99 -13.81 -61.67
CA PHE A 90 53.89 -14.47 -62.38
C PHE A 90 54.38 -15.64 -63.24
N GLU A 91 53.50 -16.62 -63.48
CA GLU A 91 53.78 -17.73 -64.40
C GLU A 91 53.81 -17.25 -65.86
N ARG A 92 52.83 -16.43 -66.26
CA ARG A 92 52.72 -15.93 -67.63
C ARG A 92 52.01 -14.58 -67.69
N LEU A 93 52.58 -13.63 -68.45
CA LEU A 93 51.94 -12.41 -68.91
C LEU A 93 51.81 -12.45 -70.43
N HIS A 94 50.61 -12.22 -70.95
CA HIS A 94 50.33 -12.04 -72.37
C HIS A 94 49.73 -10.65 -72.57
N ALA A 95 50.24 -9.86 -73.50
CA ALA A 95 49.71 -8.53 -73.82
C ALA A 95 49.68 -8.34 -75.35
N ASP A 96 48.50 -8.04 -75.89
CA ASP A 96 48.26 -7.85 -77.33
C ASP A 96 47.97 -6.37 -77.62
N LEU A 97 48.84 -5.68 -78.39
CA LEU A 97 48.71 -4.26 -78.71
C LEU A 97 48.16 -4.06 -80.13
N GLU A 98 47.11 -3.26 -80.26
CA GLU A 98 46.45 -3.00 -81.54
C GLU A 98 46.71 -1.57 -82.05
N LEU A 99 47.30 -1.44 -83.24
CA LEU A 99 47.61 -0.12 -83.83
C LEU A 99 46.38 0.68 -84.28
N SER A 100 45.19 0.08 -84.32
CA SER A 100 43.94 0.77 -84.69
C SER A 100 43.55 1.86 -83.68
N GLY A 101 44.03 1.77 -82.43
CA GLY A 101 43.81 2.81 -81.41
C GLY A 101 44.40 4.17 -81.77
N LEU A 102 45.45 4.21 -82.60
CA LEU A 102 46.11 5.45 -83.02
C LEU A 102 45.17 6.36 -83.83
N PHE A 103 44.15 5.81 -84.50
CA PHE A 103 43.11 6.61 -85.17
C PHE A 103 42.23 7.41 -84.19
N ARG A 104 42.18 6.99 -82.92
CA ARG A 104 41.50 7.68 -81.81
C ARG A 104 42.48 8.42 -80.89
N LEU A 105 43.77 8.54 -81.26
CA LEU A 105 44.84 9.09 -80.43
C LEU A 105 44.94 8.41 -79.05
N ALA A 106 44.67 7.09 -79.00
CA ALA A 106 44.74 6.30 -77.78
C ALA A 106 45.60 5.05 -77.98
N TRP A 107 46.33 4.65 -76.95
CA TRP A 107 46.95 3.33 -76.91
C TRP A 107 45.86 2.29 -76.72
N ARG A 108 45.76 1.28 -77.60
CA ARG A 108 44.75 0.23 -77.49
C ARG A 108 45.40 -1.13 -77.28
N LEU A 109 45.13 -1.78 -76.15
CA LEU A 109 45.47 -3.16 -75.89
C LEU A 109 44.22 -4.01 -76.04
N LYS A 110 44.30 -5.10 -76.81
CA LYS A 110 43.15 -5.98 -77.04
C LYS A 110 42.96 -7.00 -75.91
N ASP A 111 44.06 -7.51 -75.37
CA ASP A 111 43.99 -8.56 -74.36
C ASP A 111 45.23 -8.50 -73.46
N ILE A 112 45.02 -8.51 -72.14
CA ILE A 112 46.08 -8.62 -71.13
C ILE A 112 45.74 -9.81 -70.24
N GLN A 113 46.49 -10.90 -70.33
CA GLN A 113 46.28 -12.08 -69.48
C GLN A 113 47.46 -12.28 -68.55
N LEU A 114 47.19 -12.41 -67.26
CA LEU A 114 48.18 -12.64 -66.22
C LEU A 114 47.83 -13.91 -65.44
N SER A 115 48.60 -14.97 -65.65
CA SER A 115 48.40 -16.26 -64.99
C SER A 115 49.28 -16.39 -63.76
N ALA A 116 48.65 -16.77 -62.64
CA ALA A 116 49.24 -16.98 -61.33
C ALA A 116 50.20 -15.85 -60.89
N PRO A 117 49.76 -14.58 -60.85
CA PRO A 117 50.57 -13.53 -60.27
C PRO A 117 50.64 -13.67 -58.75
N HIS A 118 51.84 -13.62 -58.21
CA HIS A 118 52.14 -13.61 -56.77
C HIS A 118 52.61 -12.22 -56.35
N VAL A 119 52.11 -11.71 -55.23
CA VAL A 119 52.60 -10.47 -54.60
C VAL A 119 52.78 -10.72 -53.10
N SER A 120 53.98 -10.48 -52.57
CA SER A 120 54.26 -10.55 -51.14
C SER A 120 54.56 -9.16 -50.57
N VAL A 121 53.76 -8.75 -49.59
CA VAL A 121 53.94 -7.51 -48.83
C VAL A 121 54.29 -7.87 -47.40
N GLU A 122 55.55 -7.66 -47.03
CA GLU A 122 56.05 -7.93 -45.68
C GLU A 122 56.39 -6.62 -44.98
N VAL A 123 55.91 -6.44 -43.75
CA VAL A 123 56.34 -5.38 -42.83
C VAL A 123 57.36 -5.99 -41.87
N LEU A 124 58.57 -5.45 -41.87
CA LEU A 124 59.71 -5.93 -41.07
C LEU A 124 59.66 -5.36 -39.64
N PRO A 125 60.38 -5.97 -38.68
CA PRO A 125 60.56 -5.38 -37.36
C PRO A 125 61.14 -3.95 -37.48
N GLY A 126 60.40 -2.94 -37.01
CA GLY A 126 60.72 -1.52 -37.21
C GLY A 126 59.77 -0.78 -38.17
N GLY A 127 58.83 -1.49 -38.82
CA GLY A 127 57.73 -0.90 -39.60
C GLY A 127 58.06 -0.65 -41.07
N GLU A 128 59.29 -0.92 -41.52
CA GLU A 128 59.65 -0.81 -42.93
C GLU A 128 59.11 -1.99 -43.74
N SER A 129 58.59 -1.71 -44.94
CA SER A 129 58.11 -2.76 -45.86
C SER A 129 59.27 -3.35 -46.70
N ASN A 130 59.17 -4.63 -47.10
CA ASN A 130 60.04 -5.25 -48.12
C ASN A 130 60.05 -4.47 -49.46
N TRP A 131 59.01 -3.68 -49.75
CA TRP A 131 58.94 -2.80 -50.94
C TRP A 131 59.59 -1.42 -50.75
N ALA A 132 59.94 -1.02 -49.54
CA ALA A 132 60.33 0.36 -49.23
C ALA A 132 61.54 0.85 -50.05
N LYS A 133 62.58 0.02 -50.19
CA LYS A 133 63.77 0.35 -50.99
C LYS A 133 63.44 0.55 -52.48
N LEU A 134 62.57 -0.30 -53.03
CA LEU A 134 62.12 -0.20 -54.43
C LEU A 134 61.32 1.08 -54.63
N ILE A 135 60.33 1.35 -53.77
CA ILE A 135 59.46 2.54 -53.86
C ILE A 135 60.28 3.82 -53.67
N ALA A 136 61.17 3.86 -52.68
CA ALA A 136 62.06 5.00 -52.46
C ALA A 136 62.93 5.27 -53.71
N LYS A 137 63.45 4.21 -54.33
CA LYS A 137 64.25 4.32 -55.56
C LYS A 137 63.44 4.84 -56.75
N LEU A 138 62.17 4.46 -56.87
CA LEU A 138 61.26 5.00 -57.88
C LEU A 138 60.95 6.49 -57.68
N ASN A 139 60.97 6.96 -56.43
CA ASN A 139 60.62 8.34 -56.07
C ASN A 139 61.82 9.31 -56.01
N GLU A 140 63.06 8.86 -56.23
CA GLU A 140 64.29 9.68 -56.09
C GLU A 140 64.40 10.86 -57.08
N ASN A 141 63.57 10.96 -58.13
CA ASN A 141 63.54 12.09 -59.07
C ASN A 141 62.11 12.50 -59.45
N PRO A 142 61.47 13.44 -58.71
CA PRO A 142 60.10 13.88 -58.98
C PRO A 142 59.97 15.04 -60.00
N ASP A 143 61.08 15.54 -60.56
CA ASP A 143 61.11 16.81 -61.34
C ASP A 143 60.88 16.68 -62.86
N GLU A 144 60.39 15.54 -63.37
CA GLU A 144 59.91 15.49 -64.78
C GLU A 144 58.44 15.93 -64.87
N GLU A 145 58.19 16.91 -65.74
CA GLU A 145 56.96 17.69 -65.95
C GLU A 145 55.64 16.95 -65.63
N LYS A 146 54.84 17.53 -64.72
CA LYS A 146 53.44 17.15 -64.50
C LYS A 146 52.65 17.40 -65.80
N SER A 147 52.50 16.35 -66.61
CA SER A 147 51.60 16.33 -67.76
C SER A 147 50.18 16.65 -67.32
N GLU A 148 49.65 17.82 -67.69
CA GLU A 148 48.23 18.15 -67.53
C GLU A 148 47.40 17.34 -68.53
N GLY A 149 46.93 16.17 -68.09
CA GLY A 149 45.99 15.31 -68.82
C GLY A 149 46.33 13.82 -68.73
N MET A 150 45.32 12.97 -68.50
CA MET A 150 45.50 11.51 -68.49
C MET A 150 45.89 10.98 -69.87
N THR A 151 46.90 10.11 -69.91
CA THR A 151 47.25 9.35 -71.12
C THR A 151 46.03 8.57 -71.60
N ARG A 152 45.65 8.78 -72.86
CA ARG A 152 44.52 8.08 -73.50
C ARG A 152 44.89 6.61 -73.75
N LEU A 153 44.23 5.71 -73.03
CA LEU A 153 44.50 4.27 -72.98
C LEU A 153 43.16 3.53 -73.02
N LEU A 154 43.09 2.47 -73.82
CA LEU A 154 41.93 1.58 -73.94
C LEU A 154 42.43 0.14 -73.86
N VAL A 155 41.86 -0.68 -72.97
CA VAL A 155 42.16 -2.10 -72.85
C VAL A 155 40.85 -2.88 -72.97
N ASP A 156 40.70 -3.64 -74.05
CA ASP A 156 39.45 -4.35 -74.35
C ASP A 156 39.17 -5.45 -73.30
N HIS A 157 40.20 -6.18 -72.83
CA HIS A 157 40.05 -7.26 -71.85
C HIS A 157 41.33 -7.44 -71.01
N ILE A 158 41.17 -7.57 -69.69
CA ILE A 158 42.22 -7.89 -68.72
C ILE A 158 41.75 -9.09 -67.90
N LEU A 159 42.52 -10.17 -67.90
CA LEU A 159 42.22 -11.37 -67.12
C LEU A 159 43.40 -11.75 -66.24
N ILE A 160 43.15 -11.83 -64.93
CA ILE A 160 44.05 -12.35 -63.91
C ILE A 160 43.46 -13.67 -63.42
N GLU A 161 44.18 -14.77 -63.62
CA GLU A 161 43.77 -16.10 -63.17
C GLU A 161 44.72 -16.62 -62.10
N ARG A 162 44.17 -17.31 -61.08
CA ARG A 162 44.94 -18.00 -60.03
C ARG A 162 45.97 -17.10 -59.32
N GLY A 163 45.73 -15.80 -59.20
CA GLY A 163 46.63 -14.90 -58.49
C GLY A 163 46.65 -15.17 -57.00
N ASP A 164 47.71 -14.72 -56.32
CA ASP A 164 47.84 -14.79 -54.88
C ASP A 164 48.52 -13.55 -54.31
N ILE A 165 47.98 -13.04 -53.21
CA ILE A 165 48.54 -11.90 -52.49
C ILE A 165 48.78 -12.34 -51.05
N GLU A 166 50.01 -12.25 -50.59
CA GLU A 166 50.42 -12.53 -49.23
C GLU A 166 50.81 -11.22 -48.53
N TYR A 167 50.20 -10.98 -47.37
CA TYR A 167 50.55 -9.89 -46.47
C TYR A 167 51.04 -10.47 -45.15
N MET A 168 52.22 -10.03 -44.69
CA MET A 168 52.80 -10.48 -43.43
C MET A 168 53.39 -9.33 -42.64
N ASP A 169 52.87 -9.09 -41.44
CA ASP A 169 53.29 -7.99 -40.58
C ASP A 169 54.05 -8.52 -39.35
N HIS A 170 55.38 -8.39 -39.38
CA HIS A 170 56.28 -8.76 -38.29
C HIS A 170 56.54 -7.61 -37.32
N ASN A 171 55.99 -6.41 -37.55
CA ASN A 171 56.19 -5.25 -36.68
C ASN A 171 55.26 -5.27 -35.45
N ARG A 172 54.82 -6.47 -35.06
CA ARG A 172 53.84 -6.74 -34.01
C ARG A 172 54.40 -7.78 -33.04
N PRO A 173 53.95 -7.79 -31.77
CA PRO A 173 54.31 -8.84 -30.81
C PRO A 173 53.94 -10.24 -31.29
N GLU A 174 52.78 -10.39 -31.94
CA GLU A 174 52.37 -11.58 -32.68
C GLU A 174 52.25 -11.22 -34.18
N PRO A 175 53.01 -11.88 -35.08
CA PRO A 175 52.96 -11.60 -36.50
C PRO A 175 51.56 -11.85 -37.08
N PHE A 176 51.06 -10.91 -37.88
CA PHE A 176 49.77 -11.05 -38.57
C PHE A 176 50.01 -11.46 -40.03
N ARG A 177 49.38 -12.55 -40.47
CA ARG A 177 49.44 -13.04 -41.85
C ARG A 177 48.04 -13.02 -42.47
N ALA A 178 47.94 -12.57 -43.72
CA ALA A 178 46.72 -12.62 -44.51
C ALA A 178 47.06 -13.02 -45.95
N VAL A 179 46.34 -14.01 -46.46
CA VAL A 179 46.54 -14.53 -47.81
C VAL A 179 45.23 -14.40 -48.58
N LEU A 180 45.31 -13.95 -49.84
CA LEU A 180 44.21 -13.95 -50.80
C LEU A 180 44.56 -14.97 -51.90
N GLU A 181 43.98 -16.17 -51.86
CA GLU A 181 44.31 -17.25 -52.80
C GLU A 181 43.10 -18.19 -53.04
N PRO A 182 42.67 -18.43 -54.29
CA PRO A 182 43.05 -17.72 -55.51
C PRO A 182 42.34 -16.36 -55.62
N LEU A 183 43.02 -15.39 -56.23
CA LEU A 183 42.50 -14.12 -56.71
C LEU A 183 42.27 -14.21 -58.23
N GLY A 184 41.01 -14.07 -58.64
CA GLY A 184 40.61 -13.87 -60.02
C GLY A 184 40.14 -12.43 -60.22
N LEU A 185 40.58 -11.78 -61.30
CA LEU A 185 40.09 -10.48 -61.75
C LEU A 185 39.88 -10.55 -63.25
N GLU A 186 38.67 -10.23 -63.71
CA GLU A 186 38.32 -10.06 -65.12
C GLU A 186 37.85 -8.62 -65.27
N LEU A 187 38.37 -7.90 -66.27
CA LEU A 187 37.98 -6.52 -66.56
C LEU A 187 37.86 -6.36 -68.07
N ASP A 188 36.66 -6.04 -68.53
CA ASP A 188 36.33 -5.80 -69.93
C ASP A 188 36.14 -4.30 -70.18
N GLY A 189 36.83 -3.74 -71.18
CA GLY A 189 36.63 -2.36 -71.63
C GLY A 189 37.21 -1.26 -70.72
N PHE A 190 38.40 -1.46 -70.14
CA PHE A 190 39.11 -0.40 -69.42
C PHE A 190 39.39 0.80 -70.34
N SER A 191 39.02 2.02 -69.96
CA SER A 191 39.26 3.21 -70.78
C SER A 191 39.56 4.44 -69.91
N THR A 192 40.50 5.27 -70.36
CA THR A 192 40.74 6.62 -69.81
C THR A 192 40.07 7.72 -70.64
N LEU A 193 39.29 7.34 -71.67
CA LEU A 193 38.51 8.28 -72.47
C LEU A 193 37.29 8.80 -71.68
N PRO A 194 36.81 10.02 -71.99
CA PRO A 194 35.59 10.54 -71.37
C PRO A 194 34.37 9.65 -71.61
N GLU A 195 33.58 9.42 -70.56
CA GLU A 195 32.29 8.68 -70.59
C GLU A 195 32.35 7.18 -70.93
N ASP A 196 33.53 6.59 -71.13
CA ASP A 196 33.66 5.14 -71.32
C ASP A 196 33.62 4.42 -69.96
N LEU A 197 32.83 3.33 -69.89
CA LEU A 197 32.70 2.46 -68.74
C LEU A 197 33.20 1.05 -69.09
N GLY A 198 33.98 0.45 -68.19
CA GLY A 198 34.41 -0.94 -68.27
C GLY A 198 33.78 -1.80 -67.18
N ASP A 199 33.44 -3.03 -67.50
CA ASP A 199 32.95 -4.03 -66.56
C ASP A 199 34.13 -4.68 -65.83
N TYR A 200 33.97 -5.04 -64.56
CA TYR A 200 34.94 -5.84 -63.83
C TYR A 200 34.26 -6.86 -62.90
N ALA A 201 34.94 -7.99 -62.67
CA ALA A 201 34.57 -9.03 -61.74
C ALA A 201 35.80 -9.56 -60.99
N ILE A 202 35.75 -9.49 -59.66
CA ILE A 202 36.79 -9.94 -58.73
C ILE A 202 36.21 -11.08 -57.89
N LEU A 203 36.95 -12.18 -57.84
CA LEU A 203 36.66 -13.35 -57.02
C LEU A 203 37.89 -13.68 -56.18
N ALA A 204 37.78 -13.64 -54.86
CA ALA A 204 38.89 -13.94 -53.96
C ALA A 204 38.46 -14.81 -52.77
N LYS A 205 39.38 -15.59 -52.22
CA LYS A 205 39.19 -16.34 -50.97
C LYS A 205 40.27 -15.97 -49.97
N LEU A 206 39.89 -15.91 -48.69
CA LEU A 206 40.82 -15.71 -47.58
C LEU A 206 40.95 -17.02 -46.80
N PRO A 207 41.92 -17.90 -47.09
CA PRO A 207 42.03 -19.20 -46.43
C PRO A 207 42.25 -19.13 -44.91
N GLU A 208 43.03 -18.16 -44.41
CA GLU A 208 43.38 -18.07 -42.99
C GLU A 208 42.26 -17.40 -42.16
N GLN A 209 41.77 -16.25 -42.63
CA GLN A 209 40.67 -15.50 -42.01
C GLN A 209 39.31 -16.15 -42.30
N GLY A 210 39.22 -17.05 -43.28
CA GLY A 210 37.97 -17.59 -43.79
C GLY A 210 37.25 -16.61 -44.70
N GLY A 211 36.47 -17.15 -45.63
CA GLY A 211 35.49 -16.38 -46.40
C GLY A 211 35.81 -16.18 -47.88
N THR A 212 34.78 -15.77 -48.62
CA THR A 212 34.83 -15.56 -50.08
C THR A 212 34.33 -14.16 -50.40
N LEU A 213 35.11 -13.41 -51.18
CA LEU A 213 34.77 -12.10 -51.71
C LEU A 213 34.33 -12.25 -53.17
N LYS A 214 33.16 -11.70 -53.50
CA LYS A 214 32.70 -11.49 -54.87
C LYS A 214 32.42 -10.01 -55.06
N TRP A 215 33.07 -9.39 -56.04
CA TRP A 215 32.88 -7.98 -56.31
C TRP A 215 32.78 -7.77 -57.81
N LYS A 216 31.64 -7.29 -58.29
CA LYS A 216 31.40 -7.06 -59.72
C LYS A 216 30.79 -5.69 -59.96
N GLY A 217 31.11 -5.04 -61.06
CA GLY A 217 30.63 -3.70 -61.33
C GLY A 217 31.15 -3.08 -62.61
N GLU A 218 30.91 -1.78 -62.75
CA GLU A 218 31.37 -0.90 -63.81
C GLU A 218 32.32 0.16 -63.22
N LEU A 219 33.37 0.53 -63.95
CA LEU A 219 34.36 1.54 -63.61
C LEU A 219 34.57 2.51 -64.77
N GLY A 220 34.60 3.80 -64.50
CA GLY A 220 35.04 4.86 -65.40
C GLY A 220 36.09 5.74 -64.71
N LEU A 221 37.07 6.22 -65.47
CA LEU A 221 38.17 7.05 -64.94
C LEU A 221 38.04 8.53 -65.26
N ASN A 222 37.19 8.91 -66.23
CA ASN A 222 37.02 10.29 -66.68
C ASN A 222 35.54 10.60 -67.02
N PRO A 223 34.71 11.07 -66.08
CA PRO A 223 35.01 11.29 -64.65
C PRO A 223 35.18 9.98 -63.88
N MET A 224 35.79 10.04 -62.70
CA MET A 224 35.98 8.86 -61.84
C MET A 224 34.62 8.41 -61.28
N VAL A 225 34.10 7.31 -61.79
CA VAL A 225 32.83 6.71 -61.38
C VAL A 225 33.00 5.21 -61.18
N SER A 226 32.31 4.64 -60.21
CA SER A 226 32.28 3.19 -60.00
C SER A 226 30.92 2.78 -59.46
N SER A 227 30.35 1.72 -60.01
CA SER A 227 29.14 1.13 -59.46
C SER A 227 29.25 -0.38 -59.44
N GLY A 228 28.75 -1.04 -58.39
CA GLY A 228 28.94 -2.47 -58.28
C GLY A 228 28.22 -3.12 -57.11
N LYS A 229 28.33 -4.44 -57.06
CA LYS A 229 27.82 -5.30 -55.99
C LYS A 229 28.98 -5.99 -55.29
N VAL A 230 29.00 -5.91 -53.96
CA VAL A 230 29.98 -6.57 -53.10
C VAL A 230 29.25 -7.61 -52.26
N GLU A 231 29.75 -8.84 -52.26
CA GLU A 231 29.31 -9.92 -51.38
C GLU A 231 30.52 -10.54 -50.68
N LEU A 232 30.45 -10.64 -49.35
CA LEU A 232 31.45 -11.29 -48.52
C LEU A 232 30.75 -12.30 -47.62
N GLU A 233 31.18 -13.56 -47.69
CA GLU A 233 30.55 -14.65 -46.92
C GLU A 233 31.59 -15.41 -46.09
N GLY A 234 31.32 -15.60 -44.79
CA GLY A 234 32.06 -16.54 -43.94
C GLY A 234 33.38 -16.04 -43.39
N LEU A 235 33.56 -14.71 -43.26
CA LEU A 235 34.78 -14.11 -42.71
C LEU A 235 34.82 -14.25 -41.19
N LYS A 236 35.88 -14.80 -40.62
CA LYS A 236 36.04 -14.89 -39.15
C LYS A 236 36.47 -13.53 -38.61
N LEU A 237 35.53 -12.80 -38.00
CA LEU A 237 35.77 -11.43 -37.54
C LEU A 237 36.88 -11.36 -36.48
N ALA A 238 36.97 -12.35 -35.58
CA ALA A 238 38.01 -12.42 -34.56
C ALA A 238 39.43 -12.41 -35.16
N LYS A 239 39.63 -13.10 -36.30
CA LYS A 239 40.92 -13.14 -37.01
C LYS A 239 41.22 -11.83 -37.73
N LEU A 240 40.20 -11.16 -38.27
CA LEU A 240 40.39 -9.86 -38.91
C LEU A 240 40.79 -8.79 -37.88
N LEU A 241 40.19 -8.80 -36.69
CA LEU A 241 40.43 -7.81 -35.64
C LEU A 241 41.81 -7.94 -34.96
N GLU A 242 42.55 -9.02 -35.17
CA GLU A 242 43.97 -9.13 -34.77
C GLU A 242 44.84 -8.02 -35.41
N VAL A 243 44.35 -7.40 -36.50
CA VAL A 243 45.00 -6.24 -37.12
C VAL A 243 45.01 -4.99 -36.22
N LEU A 244 44.06 -4.86 -35.29
CA LEU A 244 43.97 -3.73 -34.38
C LEU A 244 44.81 -3.97 -33.12
N PRO A 245 45.42 -2.91 -32.54
CA PRO A 245 46.11 -3.06 -31.26
C PRO A 245 45.10 -3.47 -30.16
N PRO A 246 45.49 -4.31 -29.19
CA PRO A 246 44.58 -4.82 -28.15
C PRO A 246 43.87 -3.74 -27.34
N GLU A 247 44.47 -2.56 -27.23
CA GLU A 247 43.94 -1.39 -26.52
C GLU A 247 42.84 -0.64 -27.28
N ALA A 248 42.65 -0.92 -28.58
CA ALA A 248 41.67 -0.20 -29.42
C ALA A 248 40.22 -0.60 -29.15
N LEU A 249 39.98 -1.77 -28.55
CA LEU A 249 38.64 -2.27 -28.26
C LEU A 249 38.52 -2.65 -26.78
N PRO A 250 37.38 -2.35 -26.13
CA PRO A 250 37.12 -2.77 -24.75
C PRO A 250 36.86 -4.28 -24.61
N VAL A 251 36.85 -5.02 -25.73
CA VAL A 251 36.50 -6.45 -25.78
C VAL A 251 37.48 -7.19 -26.67
N LYS A 252 37.85 -8.41 -26.27
CA LYS A 252 38.58 -9.37 -27.10
C LYS A 252 37.60 -10.33 -27.73
N LEU A 253 37.41 -10.25 -29.04
CA LEU A 253 36.53 -11.14 -29.80
C LEU A 253 37.22 -12.51 -29.98
N GLU A 254 36.53 -13.58 -29.62
CA GLU A 254 37.03 -14.97 -29.70
C GLU A 254 36.44 -15.72 -30.90
N ALA A 255 35.19 -15.41 -31.27
CA ALA A 255 34.47 -16.03 -32.37
C ALA A 255 33.52 -15.04 -33.05
N GLY A 256 33.10 -15.35 -34.27
CA GLY A 256 32.10 -14.60 -35.02
C GLY A 256 32.30 -14.73 -36.53
N LEU A 257 31.25 -15.10 -37.26
CA LEU A 257 31.24 -15.23 -38.72
C LEU A 257 30.50 -14.07 -39.35
N LEU A 258 31.22 -13.22 -40.07
CA LEU A 258 30.69 -12.05 -40.77
C LEU A 258 30.24 -12.42 -42.19
N ARG A 259 29.04 -11.96 -42.53
CA ARG A 259 28.49 -11.93 -43.88
C ARG A 259 28.04 -10.51 -44.20
N THR A 260 28.38 -10.00 -45.37
CA THR A 260 27.92 -8.68 -45.81
C THR A 260 27.63 -8.66 -47.30
N ARG A 261 26.59 -7.89 -47.68
CA ARG A 261 26.23 -7.60 -49.06
C ARG A 261 25.87 -6.12 -49.17
N LEU A 262 26.30 -5.48 -50.25
CA LEU A 262 25.88 -4.12 -50.59
C LEU A 262 25.96 -3.87 -52.10
N ASP A 263 25.08 -3.00 -52.60
CA ASP A 263 25.19 -2.38 -53.91
C ASP A 263 25.70 -0.95 -53.69
N TYR A 264 26.71 -0.49 -54.43
CA TYR A 264 27.20 0.88 -54.32
C TYR A 264 27.26 1.60 -55.66
N GLN A 265 27.16 2.92 -55.59
CA GLN A 265 27.42 3.87 -56.67
C GLN A 265 28.30 4.97 -56.10
N PHE A 266 29.42 5.24 -56.75
CA PHE A 266 30.41 6.24 -56.37
C PHE A 266 30.70 7.12 -57.58
N ALA A 267 30.82 8.42 -57.37
CA ALA A 267 31.24 9.37 -58.39
C ALA A 267 32.07 10.49 -57.75
N LEU A 268 33.07 10.98 -58.48
CA LEU A 268 33.79 12.19 -58.14
C LEU A 268 33.29 13.33 -59.05
N VAL A 269 32.44 14.20 -58.51
CA VAL A 269 31.84 15.32 -59.23
C VAL A 269 32.56 16.60 -58.78
N GLU A 270 33.26 17.30 -59.68
CA GLU A 270 34.04 18.51 -59.33
C GLU A 270 35.02 18.28 -58.14
N ASP A 271 35.75 17.16 -58.16
CA ASP A 271 36.66 16.70 -57.08
C ASP A 271 36.00 16.44 -55.71
N LYS A 272 34.66 16.40 -55.67
CA LYS A 272 33.86 16.11 -54.49
C LYS A 272 33.26 14.69 -54.57
N PRO A 273 33.49 13.82 -53.57
CA PRO A 273 32.94 12.47 -53.58
C PRO A 273 31.44 12.46 -53.27
N GLU A 274 30.69 11.77 -54.13
CA GLU A 274 29.31 11.34 -53.88
C GLU A 274 29.25 9.81 -53.86
N ALA A 275 28.56 9.25 -52.86
CA ALA A 275 28.35 7.82 -52.74
C ALA A 275 26.92 7.49 -52.35
N THR A 276 26.34 6.49 -53.01
CA THR A 276 25.06 5.89 -52.63
C THR A 276 25.26 4.40 -52.39
N ILE A 277 24.87 3.91 -51.22
CA ILE A 277 24.83 2.48 -50.89
C ILE A 277 23.37 2.05 -50.88
N ARG A 278 23.04 0.91 -51.50
CA ARG A 278 21.71 0.31 -51.50
C ARG A 278 21.78 -1.15 -51.07
N ASN A 279 20.67 -1.65 -50.52
CA ASN A 279 20.53 -3.05 -50.12
C ASN A 279 21.68 -3.54 -49.22
N PHE A 280 22.15 -2.69 -48.30
CA PHE A 280 23.19 -3.06 -47.37
C PHE A 280 22.62 -4.05 -46.35
N SER A 281 23.23 -5.22 -46.24
CA SER A 281 22.91 -6.21 -45.23
C SER A 281 24.20 -6.72 -44.60
N LEU A 282 24.29 -6.69 -43.28
CA LEU A 282 25.38 -7.25 -42.49
C LEU A 282 24.81 -8.26 -41.51
N ALA A 283 25.39 -9.45 -41.44
CA ALA A 283 25.07 -10.47 -40.44
C ALA A 283 26.36 -10.96 -39.77
N LEU A 284 26.36 -11.01 -38.44
CA LEU A 284 27.43 -11.60 -37.64
C LEU A 284 26.83 -12.73 -36.80
N ASP A 285 27.21 -13.96 -37.11
CA ASP A 285 26.69 -15.16 -36.47
C ASP A 285 27.69 -15.69 -35.42
N GLU A 286 27.18 -16.20 -34.29
CA GLU A 286 27.93 -16.85 -33.21
C GLU A 286 29.11 -16.02 -32.66
N ALA A 287 28.86 -14.75 -32.35
CA ALA A 287 29.87 -13.87 -31.77
C ALA A 287 30.07 -14.15 -30.27
N ALA A 288 31.33 -14.27 -29.84
CA ALA A 288 31.70 -14.41 -28.43
C ALA A 288 32.90 -13.53 -28.13
N ALA A 289 32.87 -12.83 -27.00
CA ALA A 289 33.93 -11.93 -26.59
C ALA A 289 34.16 -11.96 -25.07
N THR A 290 35.40 -11.72 -24.67
CA THR A 290 35.78 -11.51 -23.27
C THR A 290 36.05 -10.01 -23.06
N LEU A 291 35.48 -9.43 -22.00
CA LEU A 291 35.70 -8.03 -21.61
C LEU A 291 37.13 -7.88 -21.12
N LEU A 292 37.86 -6.89 -21.66
CA LEU A 292 39.23 -6.59 -21.25
C LEU A 292 39.18 -5.71 -19.99
N GLN A 293 39.37 -6.32 -18.81
CA GLN A 293 39.33 -5.64 -17.51
C GLN A 293 40.72 -5.53 -16.88
N SER A 294 40.97 -4.48 -16.09
CA SER A 294 42.20 -4.29 -15.32
C SER A 294 42.25 -5.10 -14.00
N GLN A 295 41.14 -5.76 -13.62
CA GLN A 295 41.02 -6.56 -12.41
C GLN A 295 40.72 -8.05 -12.71
N ALA A 296 40.93 -8.92 -11.71
CA ALA A 296 40.93 -10.39 -11.82
C ALA A 296 39.59 -11.06 -12.22
N GLN A 297 38.52 -10.31 -12.48
CA GLN A 297 37.23 -10.86 -12.90
C GLN A 297 37.04 -10.71 -14.40
N GLN A 298 36.55 -11.75 -15.06
CA GLN A 298 36.39 -11.77 -16.52
C GLN A 298 34.91 -11.78 -16.88
N GLY A 299 34.43 -10.70 -17.49
CA GLY A 299 33.10 -10.67 -18.11
C GLY A 299 33.13 -11.35 -19.47
N LYS A 300 32.15 -12.22 -19.75
CA LYS A 300 31.96 -12.86 -21.07
C LYS A 300 30.68 -12.35 -21.70
N VAL A 301 30.74 -12.01 -22.98
CA VAL A 301 29.61 -11.61 -23.81
C VAL A 301 29.46 -12.63 -24.93
N ALA A 302 28.24 -13.10 -25.15
CA ALA A 302 27.90 -13.96 -26.28
C ALA A 302 26.68 -13.41 -27.00
N LEU A 303 26.66 -13.57 -28.33
CA LEU A 303 25.58 -13.14 -29.20
C LEU A 303 25.38 -14.19 -30.29
N LYS A 304 24.15 -14.70 -30.42
CA LYS A 304 23.84 -15.72 -31.43
C LYS A 304 23.84 -15.11 -32.84
N GLN A 305 23.25 -13.93 -33.00
CA GLN A 305 23.25 -13.22 -34.27
C GLN A 305 23.11 -11.70 -34.09
N LEU A 306 23.87 -10.92 -34.84
CA LEU A 306 23.61 -9.50 -35.14
C LEU A 306 23.24 -9.39 -36.61
N ALA A 307 22.12 -8.75 -36.93
CA ALA A 307 21.74 -8.40 -38.29
C ALA A 307 21.49 -6.90 -38.42
N VAL A 308 22.04 -6.29 -39.47
CA VAL A 308 21.82 -4.88 -39.83
C VAL A 308 21.35 -4.84 -41.28
N GLU A 309 20.20 -4.23 -41.53
CA GLU A 309 19.62 -4.03 -42.85
C GLU A 309 19.44 -2.53 -43.09
N LEU A 310 19.94 -2.02 -44.21
CA LEU A 310 19.83 -0.63 -44.59
C LEU A 310 19.47 -0.50 -46.10
N PRO A 311 18.25 -0.04 -46.44
CA PRO A 311 17.79 0.03 -47.82
C PRO A 311 18.60 0.99 -48.69
N SER A 312 18.91 2.18 -48.17
CA SER A 312 19.66 3.21 -48.88
C SER A 312 20.42 4.13 -47.92
N LEU A 313 21.68 4.45 -48.24
CA LEU A 313 22.48 5.49 -47.61
C LEU A 313 23.02 6.41 -48.69
N GLN A 314 22.89 7.72 -48.49
CA GLN A 314 23.43 8.74 -49.37
C GLN A 314 24.49 9.53 -48.62
N PHE A 315 25.64 9.70 -49.25
CA PHE A 315 26.75 10.52 -48.77
C PHE A 315 27.15 11.50 -49.87
N ARG A 316 27.30 12.78 -49.51
CA ARG A 316 27.83 13.81 -50.38
C ARG A 316 28.80 14.69 -49.60
N MET A 317 29.97 14.95 -50.18
CA MET A 317 30.92 15.89 -49.62
C MET A 317 30.83 17.22 -50.37
N ASN A 318 30.15 18.22 -49.79
CA ASN A 318 30.14 19.57 -50.33
C ASN A 318 31.23 20.42 -49.64
N ASP A 319 30.84 21.47 -48.92
CA ASP A 319 31.74 22.20 -48.00
C ASP A 319 31.77 21.55 -46.59
N GLN A 320 30.74 20.74 -46.29
CA GLN A 320 30.63 19.88 -45.11
C GLN A 320 30.10 18.50 -45.55
N ALA A 321 30.40 17.48 -44.77
CA ALA A 321 29.91 16.12 -45.01
C ALA A 321 28.39 16.05 -44.79
N GLN A 322 27.66 15.60 -45.80
CA GLN A 322 26.23 15.31 -45.72
C GLN A 322 26.04 13.79 -45.76
N MET A 323 25.26 13.27 -44.81
CA MET A 323 24.90 11.86 -44.75
C MET A 323 23.42 11.73 -44.39
N GLN A 324 22.69 10.95 -45.19
CA GLN A 324 21.30 10.63 -44.93
C GLN A 324 21.01 9.16 -45.18
N PHE A 325 20.22 8.54 -44.30
CA PHE A 325 19.64 7.23 -44.52
C PHE A 325 18.28 7.12 -43.82
N ASP A 326 17.44 6.21 -44.31
CA ASP A 326 16.12 5.92 -43.77
C ASP A 326 15.92 4.41 -43.64
N ALA A 327 15.01 4.01 -42.75
CA ALA A 327 14.57 2.62 -42.56
C ALA A 327 15.71 1.63 -42.22
N LEU A 328 16.71 2.06 -41.45
CA LEU A 328 17.70 1.14 -40.90
C LEU A 328 17.04 0.24 -39.84
N LYS A 329 17.30 -1.06 -39.95
CA LYS A 329 16.85 -2.09 -39.01
C LYS A 329 18.05 -2.84 -38.44
N LEU A 330 18.09 -2.97 -37.13
CA LEU A 330 19.10 -3.68 -36.36
C LEU A 330 18.42 -4.73 -35.49
N VAL A 331 18.89 -5.97 -35.54
CA VAL A 331 18.39 -7.10 -34.74
C VAL A 331 19.55 -7.76 -34.02
N LEU A 332 19.44 -7.91 -32.71
CA LEU A 332 20.33 -8.69 -31.86
C LEU A 332 19.56 -9.91 -31.34
N ASP A 333 19.98 -11.12 -31.71
CA ASP A 333 19.41 -12.39 -31.26
C ASP A 333 20.36 -13.06 -30.23
N GLY A 334 19.81 -13.43 -29.09
CA GLY A 334 20.47 -14.20 -28.04
C GLY A 334 21.68 -13.51 -27.39
N LEU A 335 21.53 -12.24 -26.98
CA LEU A 335 22.58 -11.52 -26.25
C LEU A 335 22.67 -11.99 -24.79
N LYS A 336 23.84 -12.48 -24.38
CA LYS A 336 24.11 -12.95 -23.02
C LYS A 336 25.34 -12.28 -22.45
N LEU A 337 25.25 -11.86 -21.19
CA LEU A 337 26.36 -11.33 -20.40
C LEU A 337 26.51 -12.16 -19.13
N ALA A 338 27.71 -12.64 -18.87
CA ALA A 338 28.06 -13.34 -17.63
C ALA A 338 29.32 -12.75 -17.00
N GLN A 339 29.41 -12.78 -15.68
CA GLN A 339 30.59 -12.41 -14.90
C GLN A 339 30.97 -13.60 -14.02
N ASP A 340 32.20 -14.12 -14.14
CA ASP A 340 32.66 -15.33 -13.44
C ASP A 340 31.69 -16.52 -13.63
N ASP A 341 31.22 -16.72 -14.87
CA ASP A 341 30.21 -17.71 -15.30
C ASP A 341 28.81 -17.57 -14.63
N LYS A 342 28.56 -16.49 -13.89
CA LYS A 342 27.21 -16.14 -13.39
C LYS A 342 26.48 -15.26 -14.39
N PRO A 343 25.28 -15.64 -14.87
CA PRO A 343 24.53 -14.84 -15.82
C PRO A 343 24.02 -13.53 -15.18
N LEU A 344 24.28 -12.40 -15.85
CA LEU A 344 23.81 -11.06 -15.46
C LEU A 344 22.70 -10.56 -16.38
N LEU A 345 22.79 -10.89 -17.66
CA LEU A 345 21.84 -10.49 -18.71
C LEU A 345 21.61 -11.66 -19.66
N ASP A 346 20.36 -11.93 -19.98
CA ASP A 346 19.95 -12.79 -21.10
C ASP A 346 18.81 -12.10 -21.84
N LEU A 347 19.08 -11.62 -23.06
CA LEU A 347 18.11 -10.96 -23.95
C LEU A 347 17.94 -11.80 -25.22
N PRO A 348 16.81 -12.52 -25.37
CA PRO A 348 16.56 -13.34 -26.54
C PRO A 348 16.49 -12.54 -27.83
N ALA A 349 15.83 -11.38 -27.82
CA ALA A 349 15.72 -10.53 -29.01
C ALA A 349 15.68 -9.05 -28.63
N VAL A 350 16.54 -8.25 -29.27
CA VAL A 350 16.48 -6.79 -29.26
C VAL A 350 16.38 -6.31 -30.70
N THR A 351 15.38 -5.50 -31.02
CA THR A 351 15.20 -4.94 -32.37
C THR A 351 15.13 -3.43 -32.29
N VAL A 352 15.84 -2.76 -33.20
CA VAL A 352 15.70 -1.34 -33.48
C VAL A 352 15.30 -1.23 -34.94
N ALA A 353 14.16 -0.61 -35.25
CA ALA A 353 13.66 -0.53 -36.61
C ALA A 353 13.24 0.90 -36.97
N ASP A 354 13.19 1.15 -38.28
CA ASP A 354 12.81 2.43 -38.85
C ASP A 354 13.70 3.59 -38.34
N VAL A 355 15.02 3.36 -38.26
CA VAL A 355 15.99 4.40 -37.89
C VAL A 355 16.30 5.24 -39.12
N ALA A 356 16.18 6.56 -38.96
CA ALA A 356 16.52 7.56 -39.96
C ALA A 356 17.48 8.60 -39.39
N LEU A 357 18.49 8.98 -40.17
CA LEU A 357 19.48 9.98 -39.81
C LEU A 357 19.57 11.02 -40.93
N ASP A 358 19.52 12.29 -40.57
CA ASP A 358 19.91 13.41 -41.43
C ASP A 358 20.98 14.23 -40.69
N LEU A 359 22.23 14.07 -41.13
CA LEU A 359 23.38 14.72 -40.51
C LEU A 359 23.34 16.25 -40.71
N GLN A 360 22.81 16.72 -41.84
CA GLN A 360 22.74 18.14 -42.15
C GLN A 360 21.67 18.84 -41.28
N ALA A 361 20.52 18.18 -41.08
CA ALA A 361 19.48 18.64 -40.18
C ALA A 361 19.78 18.34 -38.69
N ARG A 362 20.87 17.61 -38.38
CA ARG A 362 21.19 17.07 -37.05
C ARG A 362 19.98 16.36 -36.43
N LYS A 363 19.31 15.52 -37.23
CA LYS A 363 18.08 14.82 -36.87
C LYS A 363 18.29 13.31 -36.83
N LEU A 364 17.81 12.68 -35.77
CA LEU A 364 17.78 11.23 -35.59
C LEU A 364 16.36 10.80 -35.21
N ASP A 365 15.69 10.05 -36.07
CA ASP A 365 14.39 9.45 -35.79
C ASP A 365 14.55 7.94 -35.60
N ILE A 366 13.96 7.38 -34.56
CA ILE A 366 13.93 5.95 -34.24
C ILE A 366 12.46 5.53 -34.18
N GLY A 367 11.99 4.79 -35.19
CA GLY A 367 10.58 4.39 -35.24
C GLY A 367 10.22 3.36 -34.18
N SER A 368 11.05 2.36 -33.92
CA SER A 368 10.84 1.47 -32.77
C SER A 368 12.11 0.89 -32.19
N PHE A 369 12.09 0.72 -30.87
CA PHE A 369 13.04 -0.08 -30.10
C PHE A 369 12.24 -1.13 -29.32
N SER A 370 12.57 -2.41 -29.42
CA SER A 370 11.86 -3.47 -28.70
C SER A 370 12.78 -4.50 -28.07
N ILE A 371 12.50 -4.83 -26.81
CA ILE A 371 13.07 -5.98 -26.11
C ILE A 371 11.95 -6.98 -25.85
N GLU A 372 12.09 -8.20 -26.36
CA GLU A 372 11.14 -9.27 -26.14
C GLU A 372 11.73 -10.33 -25.20
N GLN A 373 11.09 -10.48 -24.05
CA GLN A 373 11.50 -11.35 -22.96
C GLN A 373 12.92 -11.01 -22.45
N GLY A 374 13.39 -11.81 -21.50
CA GLY A 374 14.75 -11.74 -21.00
C GLY A 374 14.83 -11.75 -19.49
N GLU A 375 16.05 -11.73 -18.97
CA GLU A 375 16.33 -11.76 -17.54
C GLU A 375 17.51 -10.84 -17.22
N VAL A 376 17.34 -10.02 -16.19
CA VAL A 376 18.37 -9.11 -15.65
C VAL A 376 18.59 -9.44 -14.18
N LYS A 377 19.85 -9.65 -13.79
CA LYS A 377 20.25 -9.91 -12.40
C LYS A 377 21.17 -8.83 -11.89
N ALA A 378 20.84 -8.22 -10.76
CA ALA A 378 21.67 -7.22 -10.11
C ALA A 378 21.84 -7.54 -8.63
N VAL A 379 23.07 -7.37 -8.14
CA VAL A 379 23.42 -7.57 -6.73
C VAL A 379 24.10 -6.31 -6.22
N ARG A 380 23.49 -5.69 -5.21
CA ARG A 380 24.10 -4.60 -4.45
C ARG A 380 24.88 -5.18 -3.28
N GLN A 381 26.20 -5.00 -3.31
CA GLN A 381 27.17 -5.53 -2.36
C GLN A 381 27.15 -4.73 -1.04
N ARG A 382 27.80 -5.25 0.00
CA ARG A 382 27.85 -4.64 1.34
C ARG A 382 28.51 -3.26 1.40
N ASP A 383 29.39 -2.96 0.45
CA ASP A 383 30.01 -1.65 0.30
C ASP A 383 29.10 -0.63 -0.41
N GLY A 384 27.91 -1.06 -0.83
CA GLY A 384 26.92 -0.27 -1.53
C GLY A 384 27.10 -0.25 -3.06
N SER A 385 28.17 -0.85 -3.59
CA SER A 385 28.39 -0.99 -5.03
C SER A 385 27.43 -2.01 -5.64
N VAL A 386 27.11 -1.85 -6.93
CA VAL A 386 26.33 -2.85 -7.69
C VAL A 386 27.30 -3.64 -8.56
N ASN A 387 27.16 -4.96 -8.64
CA ASN A 387 28.04 -5.84 -9.42
C ASN A 387 28.23 -5.38 -10.88
N TRP A 388 27.24 -4.73 -11.50
CA TRP A 388 27.34 -4.11 -12.82
C TRP A 388 28.39 -2.99 -12.92
N GLN A 389 28.68 -2.28 -11.82
CA GLN A 389 29.69 -1.21 -11.78
C GLN A 389 31.12 -1.76 -11.91
N GLN A 390 31.32 -3.04 -11.58
CA GLN A 390 32.62 -3.72 -11.69
C GLN A 390 32.93 -4.14 -13.14
N LEU A 391 31.95 -4.03 -14.06
CA LEU A 391 32.14 -4.28 -15.50
C LEU A 391 32.66 -3.04 -16.25
N HIS A 392 32.86 -1.91 -15.58
CA HIS A 392 33.31 -0.67 -16.21
C HIS A 392 34.80 -0.73 -16.54
N ILE A 393 35.15 -0.44 -17.79
CA ILE A 393 36.53 -0.28 -18.24
C ILE A 393 36.86 1.21 -18.13
N ALA A 394 37.56 1.59 -17.06
CA ALA A 394 38.10 2.94 -16.98
C ALA A 394 39.23 3.03 -18.02
N PRO A 395 39.19 3.98 -18.98
CA PRO A 395 40.36 4.26 -19.78
C PRO A 395 41.46 4.71 -18.82
N GLU A 396 42.62 4.04 -18.83
CA GLU A 396 43.81 4.59 -18.21
C GLU A 396 44.08 5.94 -18.87
N GLN A 397 43.84 7.02 -18.14
CA GLN A 397 44.31 8.32 -18.58
C GLN A 397 45.83 8.22 -18.68
N PRO A 398 46.44 8.49 -19.85
CA PRO A 398 47.88 8.70 -19.87
C PRO A 398 48.17 9.86 -18.91
N GLU A 399 49.15 9.70 -18.03
CA GLU A 399 49.63 10.79 -17.17
C GLU A 399 49.98 11.99 -18.05
N GLN A 400 49.04 12.94 -18.17
CA GLN A 400 49.28 14.19 -18.85
C GLN A 400 50.21 15.00 -17.95
N GLN A 401 51.46 15.14 -18.41
CA GLN A 401 52.34 16.22 -17.99
C GLN A 401 51.57 17.54 -18.07
N PRO A 402 51.64 18.42 -17.06
CA PRO A 402 50.94 19.69 -17.09
C PRO A 402 51.47 20.51 -18.28
N ALA A 403 50.63 20.70 -19.30
CA ALA A 403 50.87 21.70 -20.32
C ALA A 403 50.72 23.08 -19.67
N GLU A 404 51.76 23.88 -19.79
CA GLU A 404 51.80 25.29 -19.39
C GLU A 404 50.75 26.04 -20.23
N VAL A 405 49.71 26.56 -19.57
CA VAL A 405 48.61 27.26 -20.24
C VAL A 405 49.04 28.70 -20.50
N GLU A 406 49.31 29.03 -21.77
CA GLU A 406 49.34 30.41 -22.25
C GLU A 406 47.93 31.05 -22.10
N PRO A 407 47.79 32.20 -21.42
CA PRO A 407 46.51 32.86 -21.26
C PRO A 407 46.30 33.85 -22.41
N ASP A 408 45.94 33.37 -23.59
CA ASP A 408 45.33 34.20 -24.63
C ASP A 408 44.67 33.33 -25.71
N ALA A 409 43.50 32.78 -25.35
CA ALA A 409 42.49 32.40 -26.32
C ALA A 409 41.14 32.55 -25.62
N GLU A 410 40.49 33.71 -25.82
CA GLU A 410 39.04 33.81 -25.66
C GLU A 410 38.42 32.74 -26.55
N ALA A 411 38.03 31.63 -25.93
CA ALA A 411 37.34 30.54 -26.57
C ALA A 411 36.02 31.10 -27.12
N ALA A 412 35.96 31.24 -28.45
CA ALA A 412 34.71 31.23 -29.16
C ALA A 412 33.99 29.92 -28.77
N VAL A 413 33.00 30.02 -27.89
CA VAL A 413 32.04 28.94 -27.69
C VAL A 413 31.19 28.94 -28.95
N ASP A 414 31.62 28.15 -29.93
CA ASP A 414 30.78 27.83 -31.08
C ASP A 414 29.50 27.20 -30.53
N THR A 415 28.39 27.95 -30.61
CA THR A 415 27.06 27.46 -30.28
C THR A 415 26.63 26.48 -31.37
N GLU A 416 27.15 25.27 -31.29
CA GLU A 416 26.73 24.17 -32.13
C GLU A 416 25.23 23.90 -31.97
N THR A 417 24.51 23.76 -33.08
CA THR A 417 23.07 23.48 -33.09
C THR A 417 22.78 22.12 -32.45
N PRO A 418 21.93 22.02 -31.42
CA PRO A 418 21.65 20.75 -30.75
C PRO A 418 20.93 19.76 -31.65
N TRP A 419 21.17 18.47 -31.43
CA TRP A 419 20.49 17.38 -32.14
C TRP A 419 18.99 17.34 -31.83
N SER A 420 18.20 17.04 -32.86
CA SER A 420 16.78 16.68 -32.70
C SER A 420 16.64 15.15 -32.73
N ILE A 421 16.18 14.56 -31.64
CA ILE A 421 16.12 13.10 -31.48
C ILE A 421 14.68 12.70 -31.19
N HIS A 422 14.08 11.85 -32.02
CA HIS A 422 12.74 11.30 -31.79
C HIS A 422 12.80 9.79 -31.67
N LEU A 423 12.15 9.26 -30.65
CA LEU A 423 11.91 7.84 -30.43
C LEU A 423 10.40 7.64 -30.35
N ASN A 424 9.80 7.17 -31.45
CA ASN A 424 8.36 7.01 -31.55
C ASN A 424 7.83 5.97 -30.55
N GLN A 425 8.56 4.86 -30.36
CA GLN A 425 8.21 3.83 -29.40
C GLN A 425 9.43 3.02 -28.93
N ALA A 426 9.68 2.98 -27.63
CA ALA A 426 10.46 1.95 -26.96
C ALA A 426 9.53 1.00 -26.21
N ARG A 427 9.55 -0.28 -26.58
CA ARG A 427 8.77 -1.35 -25.96
C ARG A 427 9.70 -2.34 -25.24
N ILE A 428 9.36 -2.67 -24.01
CA ILE A 428 9.90 -3.84 -23.30
C ILE A 428 8.70 -4.73 -23.02
N ASP A 429 8.79 -6.03 -23.27
CA ASP A 429 7.71 -6.97 -23.01
C ASP A 429 8.24 -8.25 -22.40
N GLY A 430 7.76 -8.63 -21.21
CA GLY A 430 8.10 -9.89 -20.58
C GLY A 430 9.47 -9.97 -19.90
N LEU A 431 10.13 -8.85 -19.59
CA LEU A 431 11.46 -8.84 -18.95
C LEU A 431 11.37 -9.27 -17.47
N LYS A 432 12.23 -10.19 -17.03
CA LYS A 432 12.35 -10.62 -15.63
C LYS A 432 13.48 -9.89 -14.93
N LEU A 433 13.25 -9.46 -13.69
CA LEU A 433 14.22 -8.77 -12.86
C LEU A 433 14.46 -9.56 -11.56
N ASP A 434 15.72 -9.83 -11.24
CA ASP A 434 16.15 -10.38 -9.95
C ASP A 434 17.18 -9.42 -9.32
N TYR A 435 16.78 -8.80 -8.21
CA TYR A 435 17.60 -7.85 -7.48
C TYR A 435 17.87 -8.36 -6.06
N GLN A 436 19.15 -8.41 -5.68
CA GLN A 436 19.59 -8.78 -4.33
C GLN A 436 20.33 -7.61 -3.68
N ASP A 437 19.91 -7.19 -2.49
CA ASP A 437 20.58 -6.16 -1.71
C ASP A 437 21.20 -6.76 -0.45
N GLU A 438 22.54 -6.75 -0.39
CA GLU A 438 23.34 -7.27 0.71
C GLU A 438 23.72 -6.19 1.74
N THR A 439 23.31 -4.93 1.54
CA THR A 439 23.57 -3.84 2.49
C THR A 439 22.77 -3.98 3.79
N PHE A 440 21.72 -4.81 3.79
CA PHE A 440 20.94 -5.16 4.97
C PHE A 440 21.58 -6.31 5.75
N LYS A 441 21.42 -6.32 7.07
CA LYS A 441 21.91 -7.40 7.96
C LYS A 441 21.39 -8.78 7.54
N ARG A 442 20.19 -8.82 6.97
CA ARG A 442 19.61 -9.97 6.27
C ARG A 442 19.44 -9.56 4.80
N PRO A 443 20.13 -10.22 3.84
CA PRO A 443 19.99 -9.87 2.44
C PRO A 443 18.53 -9.86 1.99
N LEU A 444 18.16 -8.85 1.21
CA LEU A 444 16.82 -8.67 0.68
C LEU A 444 16.84 -9.06 -0.80
N GLN A 445 16.03 -10.04 -1.19
CA GLN A 445 15.86 -10.43 -2.58
C GLN A 445 14.50 -9.98 -3.09
N VAL A 446 14.48 -9.28 -4.21
CA VAL A 446 13.30 -8.78 -4.91
C VAL A 446 13.32 -9.37 -6.31
N ALA A 447 12.42 -10.33 -6.55
CA ALA A 447 12.18 -10.85 -7.90
C ALA A 447 10.89 -10.26 -8.44
N ALA A 448 10.91 -9.84 -9.70
CA ALA A 448 9.76 -9.30 -10.42
C ALA A 448 9.70 -9.88 -11.83
N ASP A 449 8.57 -10.46 -12.20
CA ASP A 449 8.37 -11.03 -13.54
C ASP A 449 7.63 -10.06 -14.47
N LYS A 450 7.71 -10.32 -15.79
CA LYS A 450 6.87 -9.71 -16.83
C LYS A 450 6.85 -8.17 -16.83
N LEU A 451 8.00 -7.52 -16.68
CA LEU A 451 8.09 -6.09 -16.94
C LEU A 451 7.70 -5.81 -18.40
N SER A 452 6.69 -4.99 -18.55
CA SER A 452 6.20 -4.44 -19.80
C SER A 452 6.28 -2.92 -19.72
N LEU A 453 6.91 -2.28 -20.69
CA LEU A 453 7.10 -0.82 -20.73
C LEU A 453 6.84 -0.35 -22.16
N ASN A 454 6.14 0.77 -22.31
CA ASN A 454 6.03 1.52 -23.55
C ASN A 454 6.40 2.97 -23.24
N LEU A 455 7.37 3.51 -23.96
CA LEU A 455 7.87 4.86 -23.80
C LEU A 455 7.99 5.53 -25.17
N ALA A 456 7.60 6.80 -25.27
CA ALA A 456 7.91 7.68 -26.39
C ALA A 456 8.72 8.86 -25.88
N PHE A 457 9.76 9.24 -26.61
CA PHE A 457 10.68 10.31 -26.23
C PHE A 457 10.97 11.22 -27.42
N ALA A 458 11.06 12.51 -27.16
CA ALA A 458 11.49 13.48 -28.15
C ALA A 458 12.43 14.49 -27.49
N SER A 459 13.45 14.91 -28.23
CA SER A 459 14.33 16.01 -27.87
C SER A 459 14.37 16.97 -29.05
N GLU A 460 13.78 18.15 -28.89
CA GLU A 460 13.76 19.18 -29.93
C GLU A 460 14.57 20.38 -29.44
N GLN A 461 15.61 20.77 -30.18
CA GLN A 461 16.46 21.93 -29.86
C GLN A 461 17.07 21.89 -28.43
N GLY A 462 17.37 20.69 -27.92
CA GLY A 462 17.88 20.49 -26.56
C GLY A 462 16.81 20.43 -25.46
N ASN A 463 15.52 20.62 -25.78
CA ASN A 463 14.44 20.33 -24.85
C ASN A 463 14.02 18.86 -24.95
N SER A 464 14.39 18.07 -23.95
CA SER A 464 14.07 16.64 -23.86
C SER A 464 12.76 16.41 -23.10
N ARG A 465 11.84 15.67 -23.72
CA ARG A 465 10.53 15.28 -23.18
C ARG A 465 10.24 13.79 -23.34
N VAL A 466 9.63 13.21 -22.31
CA VAL A 466 8.95 11.90 -22.39
C VAL A 466 7.49 12.19 -22.71
N GLU A 467 7.06 11.88 -23.93
CA GLU A 467 5.71 12.19 -24.44
C GLU A 467 4.66 11.21 -23.92
N SER A 468 5.05 9.96 -23.73
CA SER A 468 4.21 8.96 -23.07
C SER A 468 5.06 7.91 -22.36
N LEU A 469 4.60 7.48 -21.19
CA LEU A 469 5.19 6.41 -20.40
C LEU A 469 4.06 5.57 -19.81
N GLN A 470 4.04 4.28 -20.16
CA GLN A 470 3.08 3.31 -19.66
C GLN A 470 3.80 2.01 -19.36
N GLY A 471 3.47 1.34 -18.28
CA GLY A 471 4.11 0.08 -17.96
C GLY A 471 3.39 -0.73 -16.91
N SER A 472 3.72 -2.00 -16.85
CA SER A 472 3.29 -2.91 -15.81
C SER A 472 4.40 -3.89 -15.47
N ILE A 473 4.49 -4.30 -14.23
CA ILE A 473 5.46 -5.29 -13.78
C ILE A 473 4.82 -6.15 -12.68
N GLY A 474 5.10 -7.44 -12.68
CA GLY A 474 4.61 -8.39 -11.68
C GLY A 474 4.36 -9.80 -12.23
N PRO A 475 4.27 -10.81 -11.34
CA PRO A 475 4.26 -10.69 -9.88
C PRO A 475 5.62 -10.36 -9.27
N PHE A 476 5.59 -9.70 -8.11
CA PHE A 476 6.73 -9.46 -7.24
C PHE A 476 6.76 -10.44 -6.07
N SER A 477 7.96 -10.86 -5.70
CA SER A 477 8.23 -11.62 -4.49
C SER A 477 9.40 -11.00 -3.74
N VAL A 478 9.14 -10.49 -2.53
CA VAL A 478 10.18 -9.99 -1.62
C VAL A 478 10.51 -11.08 -0.61
N ARG A 479 11.78 -11.46 -0.51
CA ARG A 479 12.30 -12.48 0.41
C ARG A 479 13.40 -11.87 1.27
N SER A 480 13.50 -12.27 2.53
CA SER A 480 14.56 -11.81 3.44
C SER A 480 15.11 -12.94 4.31
N GLY A 481 16.44 -12.97 4.46
CA GLY A 481 17.17 -13.92 5.31
C GLY A 481 17.41 -15.30 4.68
N ALA A 482 18.24 -16.11 5.34
CA ALA A 482 18.77 -17.38 4.82
C ALA A 482 17.71 -18.45 4.49
N ASN A 483 16.52 -18.37 5.09
CA ASN A 483 15.44 -19.32 4.86
C ASN A 483 14.60 -19.00 3.61
N GLY A 484 14.83 -17.88 2.94
CA GLY A 484 14.18 -17.52 1.66
C GLY A 484 12.66 -17.36 1.71
N LYS A 485 12.06 -17.24 2.91
CA LYS A 485 10.59 -17.12 3.03
C LYS A 485 10.13 -15.77 2.45
N PRO A 486 9.09 -15.76 1.60
CA PRO A 486 8.52 -14.52 1.11
C PRO A 486 7.88 -13.76 2.26
N VAL A 487 8.27 -12.50 2.41
CA VAL A 487 7.77 -11.57 3.44
C VAL A 487 6.71 -10.61 2.89
N ALA A 488 6.74 -10.35 1.58
CA ALA A 488 5.69 -9.67 0.85
C ALA A 488 5.58 -10.18 -0.59
N ARG A 489 4.39 -10.07 -1.16
CA ARG A 489 4.09 -10.31 -2.57
C ARG A 489 3.24 -9.17 -3.11
N LEU A 490 3.35 -8.89 -4.40
CA LEU A 490 2.48 -7.96 -5.11
C LEU A 490 2.17 -8.59 -6.47
N GLU A 491 0.91 -8.67 -6.87
CA GLU A 491 0.54 -9.31 -8.15
C GLU A 491 0.97 -8.47 -9.34
N SER A 492 0.76 -7.16 -9.27
CA SER A 492 1.25 -6.23 -10.28
C SER A 492 1.35 -4.80 -9.77
N LEU A 493 2.25 -4.04 -10.38
CA LEU A 493 2.32 -2.59 -10.33
C LEU A 493 2.07 -2.08 -11.76
N VAL A 494 1.15 -1.14 -11.92
CA VAL A 494 0.76 -0.56 -13.21
C VAL A 494 0.94 0.96 -13.16
N LEU A 495 1.60 1.49 -14.17
CA LEU A 495 1.86 2.91 -14.41
C LEU A 495 1.18 3.34 -15.71
N GLN A 496 0.38 4.40 -15.67
CA GLN A 496 -0.38 4.89 -16.83
C GLN A 496 -0.18 6.39 -17.04
N GLY A 497 0.00 6.80 -18.29
CA GLY A 497 -0.02 8.21 -18.71
C GLY A 497 1.10 9.06 -18.11
N GLY A 498 2.31 8.52 -17.99
CA GLY A 498 3.48 9.28 -17.53
C GLY A 498 3.99 10.24 -18.60
N GLN A 499 4.34 11.46 -18.19
CA GLN A 499 4.94 12.50 -19.04
C GLN A 499 6.00 13.26 -18.25
N VAL A 500 7.09 13.65 -18.89
CA VAL A 500 8.18 14.41 -18.25
C VAL A 500 8.69 15.46 -19.22
N ASP A 501 8.78 16.71 -18.80
CA ASP A 501 9.45 17.79 -19.51
C ASP A 501 10.66 18.24 -18.68
N LEU A 502 11.87 17.96 -19.19
CA LEU A 502 13.11 18.23 -18.46
C LEU A 502 13.42 19.73 -18.39
N ALA A 503 13.10 20.52 -19.42
CA ALA A 503 13.35 21.96 -19.43
C ALA A 503 12.37 22.70 -18.51
N ALA A 504 11.09 22.30 -18.52
CA ALA A 504 10.07 22.86 -17.63
C ALA A 504 10.18 22.33 -16.20
N ARG A 505 10.94 21.23 -15.97
CA ARG A 505 11.05 20.50 -14.70
C ARG A 505 9.69 20.05 -14.18
N GLN A 506 8.86 19.52 -15.09
CA GLN A 506 7.52 19.05 -14.80
C GLN A 506 7.42 17.55 -15.08
N ALA A 507 6.78 16.83 -14.16
CA ALA A 507 6.47 15.41 -14.33
C ALA A 507 5.01 15.14 -13.96
N GLY A 508 4.30 14.43 -14.83
CA GLY A 508 2.90 14.06 -14.64
C GLY A 508 2.71 12.56 -14.72
N LEU A 509 1.77 12.02 -13.95
CA LEU A 509 1.34 10.63 -14.04
C LEU A 509 -0.18 10.50 -13.83
N GLU A 510 -0.89 9.86 -14.76
CA GLU A 510 -2.34 9.67 -14.66
C GLU A 510 -2.69 8.65 -13.56
N ALA A 511 -2.03 7.49 -13.54
CA ALA A 511 -2.29 6.50 -12.49
C ALA A 511 -1.07 5.66 -12.11
N LEU A 512 -0.97 5.37 -10.81
CA LEU A 512 -0.09 4.36 -10.23
C LEU A 512 -0.94 3.40 -9.40
N VAL A 513 -1.06 2.14 -9.85
CA VAL A 513 -1.94 1.13 -9.25
C VAL A 513 -1.12 -0.08 -8.79
N LEU A 514 -1.24 -0.44 -7.52
CA LEU A 514 -0.65 -1.64 -6.93
C LEU A 514 -1.76 -2.65 -6.68
N LYS A 515 -1.66 -3.87 -7.22
CA LYS A 515 -2.71 -4.90 -7.11
C LYS A 515 -2.22 -6.13 -6.35
N GLY A 516 -3.09 -6.66 -5.47
CA GLY A 516 -2.86 -7.94 -4.80
C GLY A 516 -1.67 -7.93 -3.84
N LEU A 517 -1.44 -6.81 -3.14
CA LEU A 517 -0.39 -6.72 -2.12
C LEU A 517 -0.70 -7.69 -0.98
N SER A 518 0.21 -8.59 -0.65
CA SER A 518 0.10 -9.50 0.49
C SER A 518 1.35 -9.41 1.36
N ALA A 519 1.20 -9.08 2.65
CA ALA A 519 2.33 -8.95 3.56
C ALA A 519 2.01 -9.45 4.98
N ASP A 520 3.03 -10.03 5.63
CA ASP A 520 2.99 -10.40 7.04
C ASP A 520 3.60 -9.28 7.90
N VAL A 521 2.84 -8.78 8.86
CA VAL A 521 3.30 -7.80 9.85
C VAL A 521 3.30 -8.47 11.22
N LEU A 522 4.48 -8.76 11.73
CA LEU A 522 4.67 -9.39 13.03
C LEU A 522 5.28 -8.37 13.99
N ARG A 523 4.62 -8.10 15.11
CA ARG A 523 5.17 -7.31 16.21
C ARG A 523 5.59 -8.24 17.33
N ASP A 524 6.87 -8.21 17.71
CA ASP A 524 7.35 -8.85 18.93
C ASP A 524 7.38 -7.84 20.10
N ALA A 525 7.90 -8.26 21.27
CA ALA A 525 7.98 -7.39 22.45
C ALA A 525 8.87 -6.14 22.27
N LYS A 526 9.76 -6.10 21.28
CA LYS A 526 10.74 -5.03 21.05
C LYS A 526 10.48 -4.23 19.77
N GLN A 527 10.13 -4.90 18.67
CA GLN A 527 10.06 -4.28 17.35
C GLN A 527 9.12 -5.02 16.38
N VAL A 528 8.83 -4.38 15.25
CA VAL A 528 8.11 -4.99 14.12
C VAL A 528 9.11 -5.72 13.22
N ASN A 529 8.76 -6.88 12.67
CA ASN A 529 9.61 -7.69 11.78
C ASN A 529 10.23 -6.89 10.63
N TRP A 530 9.48 -5.97 10.02
CA TRP A 530 9.96 -5.09 8.95
C TRP A 530 11.09 -4.13 9.40
N GLN A 531 11.14 -3.74 10.67
CA GLN A 531 12.27 -2.97 11.21
C GLN A 531 13.54 -3.82 11.26
N ALA A 532 13.43 -5.10 11.60
CA ALA A 532 14.55 -6.04 11.60
C ALA A 532 15.00 -6.47 10.18
N ILE A 533 14.06 -6.54 9.22
CA ILE A 533 14.34 -6.84 7.81
C ILE A 533 15.13 -5.68 7.16
N LEU A 534 14.77 -4.45 7.47
CA LEU A 534 15.38 -3.23 6.92
C LEU A 534 16.53 -2.68 7.78
N GLU A 535 17.01 -3.46 8.76
CA GLU A 535 18.16 -3.10 9.60
C GLU A 535 19.44 -3.13 8.72
N PRO A 536 20.14 -1.98 8.53
CA PRO A 536 21.37 -1.97 7.74
C PRO A 536 22.45 -2.83 8.41
N ALA A 537 23.25 -3.55 7.62
CA ALA A 537 24.42 -4.25 8.12
C ALA A 537 25.42 -3.20 8.63
N GLN A 538 25.85 -3.28 9.90
CA GLN A 538 26.89 -2.38 10.41
C GLN A 538 28.17 -2.56 9.58
N SER A 539 28.53 -1.55 8.80
CA SER A 539 29.79 -1.51 8.07
C SER A 539 30.93 -1.36 9.08
N SER A 540 31.68 -2.43 9.35
CA SER A 540 33.03 -2.29 9.88
C SER A 540 33.86 -1.56 8.83
N THR A 541 34.46 -0.43 9.24
CA THR A 541 35.46 0.37 8.53
C THR A 541 35.04 0.92 7.16
N SER A 542 34.47 2.12 7.19
CA SER A 542 34.98 3.19 6.35
C SER A 542 35.04 4.44 7.21
N GLN A 543 36.26 4.95 7.40
CA GLN A 543 36.46 6.31 7.86
C GLN A 543 35.50 7.20 7.08
N LYS A 544 34.65 7.94 7.79
CA LYS A 544 34.15 9.21 7.29
C LYS A 544 35.37 10.11 7.07
N THR A 545 36.09 9.93 5.98
CA THR A 545 36.51 11.10 5.21
C THR A 545 35.22 11.73 4.75
N GLN A 546 34.70 12.63 5.60
CA GLN A 546 33.85 13.70 5.11
C GLN A 546 34.57 14.25 3.87
N PRO A 547 33.94 14.26 2.69
CA PRO A 547 34.28 15.29 1.73
C PRO A 547 34.13 16.57 2.55
N LYS A 548 35.24 17.30 2.72
CA LYS A 548 35.17 18.72 3.07
C LYS A 548 34.25 19.28 2.00
N THR A 549 32.98 19.46 2.35
CA THR A 549 32.05 20.25 1.58
C THR A 549 32.74 21.59 1.46
N ALA A 550 33.35 21.82 0.30
CA ALA A 550 33.41 23.14 -0.27
C ALA A 550 32.02 23.71 -0.04
N ARG A 551 31.97 24.76 0.76
CA ARG A 551 30.80 25.59 0.92
C ARG A 551 30.50 26.08 -0.50
N ALA A 552 29.63 25.36 -1.19
CA ALA A 552 28.93 25.90 -2.34
C ALA A 552 28.26 27.16 -1.79
N GLU A 553 28.74 28.31 -2.23
CA GLU A 553 27.95 29.52 -2.22
C GLU A 553 26.58 29.19 -2.86
N PRO A 554 25.48 29.78 -2.39
CA PRO A 554 24.16 29.53 -2.96
C PRO A 554 24.15 29.99 -4.41
N GLY A 555 24.51 29.07 -5.30
CA GLY A 555 24.42 29.21 -6.74
C GLY A 555 22.95 29.33 -7.10
N THR A 556 22.62 30.47 -7.70
CA THR A 556 21.46 30.74 -8.58
C THR A 556 20.25 29.81 -8.41
N GLY A 557 19.18 30.36 -7.81
CA GLY A 557 17.91 29.71 -7.56
C GLY A 557 17.30 29.07 -8.81
N GLU A 558 17.63 27.80 -8.99
CA GLU A 558 17.00 26.92 -9.95
C GLU A 558 15.60 26.53 -9.45
N ALA A 559 14.60 26.59 -10.34
CA ALA A 559 13.22 26.27 -9.98
C ALA A 559 13.08 24.80 -9.52
N PRO A 560 12.30 24.53 -8.45
CA PRO A 560 12.04 23.18 -7.98
C PRO A 560 11.16 22.41 -8.97
N TRP A 561 11.31 21.09 -9.03
CA TRP A 561 10.45 20.22 -9.84
C TRP A 561 8.97 20.34 -9.43
N ALA A 562 8.08 20.33 -10.42
CA ALA A 562 6.65 20.12 -10.21
C ALA A 562 6.29 18.66 -10.56
N PHE A 563 5.55 17.99 -9.68
CA PHE A 563 5.08 16.62 -9.90
C PHE A 563 3.59 16.50 -9.55
N ASP A 564 2.83 15.88 -10.44
CA ASP A 564 1.40 15.63 -10.30
C ASP A 564 1.05 14.17 -10.59
N LEU A 565 0.37 13.50 -9.67
CA LEU A 565 -0.16 12.15 -9.80
C LEU A 565 -1.68 12.16 -9.61
N LYS A 566 -2.46 11.94 -10.68
CA LYS A 566 -3.93 12.05 -10.63
C LYS A 566 -4.58 10.98 -9.78
N ARG A 567 -4.09 9.73 -9.83
CA ARG A 567 -4.63 8.61 -9.05
C ARG A 567 -3.52 7.68 -8.55
N PHE A 568 -3.39 7.56 -7.23
CA PHE A 568 -2.68 6.48 -6.58
C PHE A 568 -3.69 5.48 -6.01
N ALA A 569 -3.55 4.19 -6.34
CA ALA A 569 -4.46 3.16 -5.82
C ALA A 569 -3.69 1.91 -5.37
N ILE A 570 -4.16 1.33 -4.26
CA ILE A 570 -3.84 -0.03 -3.84
C ILE A 570 -5.14 -0.81 -3.92
N GLU A 571 -5.20 -1.85 -4.75
CA GLU A 571 -6.38 -2.68 -5.00
C GLU A 571 -6.14 -4.10 -4.46
N ASP A 572 -7.16 -4.64 -3.78
CA ASP A 572 -7.17 -6.01 -3.25
C ASP A 572 -5.97 -6.39 -2.36
N ALA A 573 -5.56 -5.48 -1.47
CA ALA A 573 -4.50 -5.78 -0.51
C ALA A 573 -4.98 -6.69 0.63
N GLY A 574 -4.10 -7.60 1.05
CA GLY A 574 -4.24 -8.49 2.21
C GLY A 574 -3.11 -8.32 3.21
N LEU A 575 -3.43 -8.11 4.48
CA LEU A 575 -2.44 -7.94 5.55
C LEU A 575 -2.69 -8.94 6.65
N HIS A 576 -1.67 -9.72 6.99
CA HIS A 576 -1.68 -10.64 8.13
C HIS A 576 -0.95 -9.99 9.30
N PHE A 577 -1.69 -9.36 10.20
CA PHE A 577 -1.12 -8.72 11.39
C PHE A 577 -1.13 -9.70 12.56
N ARG A 578 0.03 -9.88 13.20
CA ARG A 578 0.19 -10.67 14.42
C ARG A 578 1.01 -9.91 15.46
N ASP A 579 0.40 -9.61 16.60
CA ASP A 579 1.07 -9.02 17.74
C ASP A 579 1.37 -10.09 18.79
N GLN A 580 2.65 -10.34 19.02
CA GLN A 580 3.20 -11.30 19.99
C GLN A 580 3.72 -10.63 21.26
N SER A 581 3.42 -9.34 21.48
CA SER A 581 3.80 -8.63 22.71
C SER A 581 3.00 -9.09 23.94
N ALA A 582 1.80 -9.63 23.73
CA ALA A 582 0.99 -10.26 24.77
C ALA A 582 1.32 -11.76 24.91
N ASN A 583 1.03 -12.35 26.07
CA ASN A 583 1.24 -13.79 26.35
C ASN A 583 0.55 -14.73 25.34
N SER A 584 -0.53 -14.26 24.70
CA SER A 584 -1.19 -14.92 23.58
C SER A 584 -1.24 -13.97 22.38
N PRO A 585 -0.90 -14.44 21.17
CA PRO A 585 -0.79 -13.55 20.02
C PRO A 585 -2.15 -13.03 19.56
N VAL A 586 -2.22 -11.73 19.30
CA VAL A 586 -3.39 -11.08 18.68
C VAL A 586 -3.22 -11.13 17.16
N ALA A 587 -4.12 -11.83 16.47
CA ALA A 587 -4.08 -11.98 15.01
C ALA A 587 -5.27 -11.26 14.35
N LEU A 588 -4.99 -10.43 13.36
CA LEU A 588 -5.97 -9.72 12.56
C LEU A 588 -5.61 -9.88 11.07
N ASP A 589 -6.53 -10.43 10.29
CA ASP A 589 -6.35 -10.60 8.85
C ASP A 589 -7.23 -9.59 8.13
N ILE A 590 -6.59 -8.65 7.45
CA ILE A 590 -7.25 -7.67 6.59
C ILE A 590 -7.31 -8.24 5.18
N GLU A 591 -8.48 -8.21 4.58
CA GLU A 591 -8.77 -8.70 3.23
C GLU A 591 -9.48 -7.60 2.42
N ASN A 592 -9.31 -7.63 1.09
CA ASN A 592 -9.91 -6.67 0.16
C ASN A 592 -9.67 -5.21 0.56
N ALA A 593 -8.45 -4.91 1.03
CA ALA A 593 -8.08 -3.54 1.38
C ALA A 593 -7.83 -2.73 0.10
N ASN A 594 -8.61 -1.67 -0.05
CA ASN A 594 -8.57 -0.75 -1.17
C ASN A 594 -8.27 0.65 -0.65
N LEU A 595 -7.16 1.24 -1.08
CA LEU A 595 -6.76 2.62 -0.79
C LEU A 595 -6.76 3.39 -2.11
N GLU A 596 -7.36 4.56 -2.14
CA GLU A 596 -7.28 5.48 -3.27
C GLU A 596 -6.96 6.89 -2.77
N VAL A 597 -5.99 7.53 -3.41
CA VAL A 597 -5.58 8.92 -3.18
C VAL A 597 -5.58 9.64 -4.52
N LYS A 598 -6.25 10.79 -4.61
CA LYS A 598 -6.35 11.58 -5.85
C LYS A 598 -5.54 12.87 -5.78
N ASP A 599 -5.05 13.32 -6.92
CA ASP A 599 -4.35 14.60 -7.11
C ASP A 599 -3.13 14.79 -6.18
N VAL A 600 -2.31 13.75 -6.02
CA VAL A 600 -1.06 13.81 -5.25
C VAL A 600 -0.09 14.77 -5.95
N SER A 601 0.51 15.68 -5.20
CA SER A 601 1.50 16.63 -5.73
C SER A 601 2.58 16.95 -4.70
N LEU A 602 3.61 17.69 -5.10
CA LEU A 602 4.66 18.17 -4.18
C LEU A 602 4.19 19.31 -3.26
N ASP A 603 3.00 19.90 -3.51
CA ASP A 603 2.38 20.84 -2.57
C ASP A 603 1.75 20.08 -1.39
N THR A 604 2.56 19.85 -0.36
CA THR A 604 2.17 19.12 0.85
C THR A 604 1.10 19.79 1.70
N LYS A 605 0.75 21.06 1.41
CA LYS A 605 -0.35 21.79 2.07
C LYS A 605 -1.70 21.52 1.43
N ARG A 606 -1.72 21.02 0.19
CA ARG A 606 -2.94 20.72 -0.55
C ARG A 606 -3.70 19.56 0.10
N ALA A 607 -5.01 19.72 0.25
CA ALA A 607 -5.88 18.68 0.79
C ALA A 607 -6.21 17.64 -0.30
N LEU A 608 -5.76 16.40 -0.10
CA LEU A 608 -5.91 15.30 -1.04
C LEU A 608 -7.18 14.49 -0.74
N PRO A 609 -8.06 14.22 -1.72
CA PRO A 609 -9.14 13.25 -1.54
C PRO A 609 -8.57 11.85 -1.28
N VAL A 610 -8.98 11.24 -0.18
CA VAL A 610 -8.55 9.90 0.24
C VAL A 610 -9.76 9.01 0.51
N SER A 611 -9.69 7.74 0.12
CA SER A 611 -10.64 6.71 0.53
C SER A 611 -9.94 5.39 0.86
N LEU A 612 -10.35 4.76 1.94
CA LEU A 612 -9.83 3.48 2.42
C LEU A 612 -11.02 2.57 2.74
N ALA A 613 -11.05 1.37 2.19
CA ALA A 613 -12.05 0.36 2.51
C ALA A 613 -11.37 -0.99 2.74
N PHE A 614 -11.77 -1.75 3.76
CA PHE A 614 -11.27 -3.11 3.96
C PHE A 614 -12.27 -3.98 4.73
N ARG A 615 -12.07 -5.30 4.67
CA ARG A 615 -12.79 -6.29 5.48
C ARG A 615 -11.82 -6.97 6.43
N ALA A 616 -12.26 -7.29 7.64
CA ALA A 616 -11.50 -8.14 8.54
C ALA A 616 -12.05 -9.56 8.44
N LYS A 617 -11.19 -10.56 8.25
CA LYS A 617 -11.56 -11.98 8.18
C LYS A 617 -12.28 -12.45 9.43
N GLN A 618 -11.88 -11.91 10.58
CA GLN A 618 -12.45 -12.17 11.90
C GLN A 618 -13.86 -11.56 12.07
N GLY A 619 -14.32 -10.75 11.11
CA GLY A 619 -15.64 -10.13 11.09
C GLY A 619 -15.58 -8.61 11.10
N GLY A 620 -16.33 -7.99 10.19
CA GLY A 620 -16.54 -6.54 10.10
C GLY A 620 -16.01 -5.91 8.81
N SER A 621 -16.47 -4.69 8.55
CA SER A 621 -16.00 -3.87 7.42
C SER A 621 -15.68 -2.45 7.88
N PHE A 622 -14.63 -1.87 7.33
CA PHE A 622 -14.22 -0.50 7.58
C PHE A 622 -14.26 0.28 6.27
N ASN A 623 -14.78 1.50 6.33
CA ASN A 623 -14.71 2.48 5.26
C ASN A 623 -14.34 3.85 5.84
N ALA A 624 -13.39 4.53 5.23
CA ALA A 624 -13.04 5.89 5.52
C ALA A 624 -12.95 6.68 4.21
N SER A 625 -13.48 7.91 4.19
CA SER A 625 -13.36 8.80 3.02
C SER A 625 -13.32 10.25 3.46
N GLY A 626 -12.52 11.07 2.80
CA GLY A 626 -12.34 12.45 3.23
C GLY A 626 -11.26 13.21 2.47
N LYS A 627 -10.83 14.32 3.05
CA LYS A 627 -9.69 15.10 2.56
C LYS A 627 -8.58 15.09 3.61
N LEU A 628 -7.34 14.89 3.18
CA LEU A 628 -6.15 14.85 4.04
C LEU A 628 -5.03 15.68 3.41
N ALA A 629 -4.54 16.70 4.13
CA ALA A 629 -3.32 17.42 3.80
C ALA A 629 -2.15 16.79 4.58
N PRO A 630 -1.05 16.38 3.92
CA PRO A 630 0.08 15.70 4.58
C PRO A 630 0.91 16.57 5.54
N ALA A 631 1.19 17.83 5.19
CA ALA A 631 2.08 18.68 6.00
C ALA A 631 1.63 20.16 6.05
N PRO A 632 1.21 20.69 7.23
CA PRO A 632 0.98 19.95 8.47
C PRO A 632 -0.22 19.01 8.33
N MET A 633 -0.17 17.83 8.98
CA MET A 633 -1.22 16.82 8.86
C MET A 633 -2.57 17.37 9.32
N GLN A 634 -3.51 17.53 8.40
CA GLN A 634 -4.86 18.04 8.66
C GLN A 634 -5.87 17.26 7.82
N GLY A 635 -7.00 16.88 8.40
CA GLY A 635 -7.99 16.16 7.61
C GLY A 635 -9.39 16.12 8.20
N ASP A 636 -10.36 16.03 7.31
CA ASP A 636 -11.77 15.82 7.60
C ASP A 636 -12.18 14.49 6.96
N ILE A 637 -12.36 13.46 7.79
CA ILE A 637 -12.52 12.07 7.35
C ILE A 637 -13.83 11.50 7.91
N LYS A 638 -14.72 11.04 7.04
CA LYS A 638 -15.89 10.24 7.42
C LYS A 638 -15.45 8.81 7.64
N VAL A 639 -15.74 8.26 8.81
CA VAL A 639 -15.37 6.90 9.20
C VAL A 639 -16.63 6.08 9.44
N LYS A 640 -16.67 4.84 8.92
CA LYS A 640 -17.71 3.84 9.16
C LYS A 640 -17.08 2.49 9.41
N LEU A 641 -17.19 1.99 10.64
CA LEU A 641 -16.88 0.62 11.04
C LEU A 641 -18.21 -0.09 11.30
N ALA A 642 -18.41 -1.26 10.71
CA ALA A 642 -19.63 -2.04 10.90
C ALA A 642 -19.30 -3.47 11.32
N GLY A 643 -19.83 -3.88 12.48
CA GLY A 643 -19.79 -5.27 12.95
C GLY A 643 -18.38 -5.83 13.19
N PHE A 644 -17.43 -5.01 13.63
CA PHE A 644 -16.05 -5.42 13.86
C PHE A 644 -15.91 -6.28 15.11
N SER A 645 -15.40 -7.50 14.94
CA SER A 645 -15.33 -8.49 16.03
C SER A 645 -14.29 -8.09 17.08
N LEU A 646 -14.70 -8.09 18.36
CA LEU A 646 -13.81 -7.82 19.50
C LEU A 646 -12.99 -9.04 19.94
N LYS A 647 -13.41 -10.25 19.54
CA LYS A 647 -12.81 -11.53 19.97
C LYS A 647 -11.28 -11.60 19.79
N PRO A 648 -10.68 -11.11 18.69
CA PRO A 648 -9.23 -11.16 18.51
C PRO A 648 -8.44 -10.35 19.56
N PHE A 649 -9.08 -9.34 20.17
CA PHE A 649 -8.46 -8.42 21.12
C PHE A 649 -8.55 -8.90 22.58
N ALA A 650 -9.17 -10.05 22.84
CA ALA A 650 -9.26 -10.63 24.18
C ALA A 650 -7.90 -10.71 24.91
N PRO A 651 -6.76 -11.09 24.28
CA PRO A 651 -5.46 -11.13 24.96
C PRO A 651 -5.04 -9.82 25.63
N TYR A 652 -5.46 -8.66 25.13
CA TYR A 652 -5.15 -7.36 25.74
C TYR A 652 -5.91 -7.08 27.04
N VAL A 653 -7.07 -7.70 27.23
CA VAL A 653 -7.81 -7.64 28.50
C VAL A 653 -7.30 -8.73 29.43
N ASN A 654 -6.98 -9.90 28.86
CA ASN A 654 -6.60 -11.09 29.62
C ASN A 654 -5.28 -10.93 30.38
N GLN A 655 -4.44 -9.96 30.01
CA GLN A 655 -3.23 -9.63 30.76
C GLN A 655 -3.51 -9.01 32.14
N PHE A 656 -4.69 -8.39 32.33
CA PHE A 656 -5.09 -7.76 33.58
C PHE A 656 -6.22 -8.50 34.29
N ALA A 657 -7.00 -9.31 33.55
CA ALA A 657 -8.15 -10.01 34.11
C ALA A 657 -8.29 -11.46 33.59
N MET A 658 -8.79 -12.36 34.44
CA MET A 658 -9.13 -13.76 34.14
C MET A 658 -10.52 -13.84 33.48
N LEU A 659 -10.66 -13.22 32.31
CA LEU A 659 -11.91 -13.13 31.55
C LEU A 659 -11.76 -13.77 30.17
N LYS A 660 -12.86 -14.28 29.62
CA LYS A 660 -12.94 -14.80 28.27
C LYS A 660 -14.06 -14.10 27.50
N LEU A 661 -13.69 -13.49 26.38
CA LEU A 661 -14.62 -12.82 25.47
C LEU A 661 -15.16 -13.83 24.45
N ASN A 662 -16.44 -14.23 24.59
CA ASN A 662 -17.09 -15.16 23.67
C ASN A 662 -17.58 -14.47 22.40
N SER A 663 -18.22 -13.31 22.55
CA SER A 663 -18.73 -12.50 21.43
C SER A 663 -18.75 -11.01 21.76
N GLY A 664 -18.78 -10.18 20.71
CA GLY A 664 -18.93 -8.74 20.78
C GLY A 664 -18.59 -8.11 19.43
N ALA A 665 -19.48 -7.28 18.90
CA ALA A 665 -19.28 -6.61 17.62
C ALA A 665 -19.40 -5.10 17.79
N VAL A 666 -18.36 -4.36 17.38
CA VAL A 666 -18.34 -2.90 17.44
C VAL A 666 -18.76 -2.32 16.10
N SER A 667 -19.63 -1.31 16.15
CA SER A 667 -19.91 -0.45 15.01
C SER A 667 -19.72 1.00 15.41
N THR A 668 -19.23 1.83 14.48
CA THR A 668 -19.09 3.27 14.69
C THR A 668 -19.26 3.99 13.37
N GLN A 669 -19.93 5.14 13.38
CA GLN A 669 -20.07 5.97 12.18
C GLN A 669 -20.05 7.44 12.56
N GLY A 670 -19.13 8.20 11.99
CA GLY A 670 -18.95 9.61 12.36
C GLY A 670 -17.92 10.35 11.52
N ASP A 671 -17.74 11.62 11.86
CA ASP A 671 -16.75 12.52 11.29
C ASP A 671 -15.53 12.60 12.22
N LEU A 672 -14.35 12.43 11.66
CA LEU A 672 -13.05 12.52 12.31
C LEU A 672 -12.31 13.74 11.76
N ASN A 673 -12.06 14.73 12.61
CA ASN A 673 -11.19 15.87 12.32
C ASN A 673 -9.82 15.65 12.95
N LEU A 674 -8.77 15.81 12.14
CA LEU A 674 -7.37 15.67 12.53
C LEU A 674 -6.67 17.02 12.31
N LYS A 675 -5.89 17.47 13.29
CA LYS A 675 -5.05 18.68 13.17
C LYS A 675 -3.72 18.50 13.89
N GLN A 676 -2.63 18.61 13.15
CA GLN A 676 -1.29 18.58 13.72
C GLN A 676 -0.85 19.98 14.16
N GLY A 677 -0.79 20.19 15.48
CA GLY A 677 -0.13 21.33 16.13
C GLY A 677 1.21 20.88 16.76
N GLN A 678 1.46 21.26 18.02
CA GLN A 678 2.57 20.66 18.80
C GLN A 678 2.36 19.17 19.10
N LYS A 679 1.09 18.77 19.26
CA LYS A 679 0.64 17.37 19.36
C LYS A 679 -0.45 17.15 18.30
N LEU A 680 -0.70 15.89 17.95
CA LEU A 680 -1.80 15.54 17.07
C LEU A 680 -3.13 15.69 17.82
N ALA A 681 -3.91 16.70 17.47
CA ALA A 681 -5.26 16.88 17.99
C ALA A 681 -6.26 16.09 17.14
N MET A 682 -7.15 15.37 17.80
CA MET A 682 -8.17 14.53 17.17
C MET A 682 -9.54 14.87 17.75
N GLN A 683 -10.54 15.05 16.87
CA GLN A 683 -11.93 15.22 17.27
C GLN A 683 -12.81 14.24 16.48
N TYR A 684 -13.45 13.31 17.16
CA TYR A 684 -14.43 12.39 16.59
C TYR A 684 -15.84 12.79 17.03
N LYS A 685 -16.78 12.83 16.09
CA LYS A 685 -18.20 13.08 16.34
C LYS A 685 -19.05 12.07 15.56
N GLY A 686 -19.80 11.22 16.25
CA GLY A 686 -20.60 10.19 15.58
C GLY A 686 -21.41 9.31 16.51
N GLY A 687 -21.90 8.19 15.99
CA GLY A 687 -22.50 7.10 16.77
C GLY A 687 -21.51 5.98 17.05
N PHE A 688 -21.82 5.18 18.06
CA PHE A 688 -21.06 4.01 18.50
C PHE A 688 -22.02 2.94 19.03
N SER A 689 -21.78 1.67 18.69
CA SER A 689 -22.48 0.53 19.27
C SER A 689 -21.56 -0.65 19.57
N VAL A 690 -21.93 -1.42 20.59
CA VAL A 690 -21.39 -2.74 20.88
C VAL A 690 -22.56 -3.71 21.00
N ASP A 691 -22.65 -4.62 20.06
CA ASP A 691 -23.76 -5.58 19.96
C ASP A 691 -23.30 -6.99 20.38
N LYS A 692 -24.21 -7.72 21.04
CA LYS A 692 -24.04 -9.12 21.48
C LYS A 692 -22.75 -9.34 22.29
N LEU A 693 -22.49 -8.49 23.28
CA LEU A 693 -21.34 -8.68 24.16
C LEU A 693 -21.60 -9.85 25.10
N ASP A 694 -20.65 -10.79 25.17
CA ASP A 694 -20.66 -11.90 26.11
C ASP A 694 -19.26 -12.14 26.67
N ILE A 695 -19.10 -11.87 27.97
CA ILE A 695 -17.88 -12.09 28.73
C ILE A 695 -18.18 -13.08 29.84
N VAL A 696 -17.35 -14.12 29.91
CA VAL A 696 -17.38 -15.16 30.94
C VAL A 696 -16.09 -15.16 31.74
N GLU A 697 -16.10 -15.72 32.94
CA GLU A 697 -14.88 -15.97 33.72
C GLU A 697 -14.03 -17.06 33.06
N GLU A 698 -12.71 -16.87 33.06
CA GLU A 698 -11.75 -17.80 32.44
C GLU A 698 -11.76 -19.17 33.13
N ASP A 699 -11.80 -19.18 34.48
CA ASP A 699 -11.69 -20.42 35.28
C ASP A 699 -13.01 -21.19 35.39
N THR A 700 -14.13 -20.50 35.59
CA THR A 700 -15.43 -21.14 35.87
C THR A 700 -16.30 -21.31 34.62
N GLY A 701 -16.03 -20.54 33.55
CA GLY A 701 -16.88 -20.45 32.37
C GLY A 701 -18.25 -19.80 32.60
N GLN A 702 -18.51 -19.28 33.81
CA GLN A 702 -19.78 -18.65 34.15
C GLN A 702 -19.89 -17.24 33.55
N ALA A 703 -21.11 -16.81 33.20
CA ALA A 703 -21.39 -15.47 32.70
C ALA A 703 -20.94 -14.40 33.71
N PHE A 704 -20.16 -13.42 33.25
CA PHE A 704 -19.67 -12.30 34.08
C PHE A 704 -20.40 -11.00 33.74
N LEU A 705 -20.35 -10.61 32.46
CA LEU A 705 -20.96 -9.39 31.94
C LEU A 705 -21.40 -9.61 30.48
N GLY A 706 -22.58 -9.12 30.13
CA GLY A 706 -23.01 -9.10 28.74
C GLY A 706 -24.18 -8.17 28.50
N TRP A 707 -24.51 -7.96 27.23
CA TRP A 707 -25.70 -7.21 26.81
C TRP A 707 -26.06 -7.54 25.37
N ARG A 708 -27.34 -7.33 25.00
CA ARG A 708 -27.77 -7.46 23.61
C ARG A 708 -27.27 -6.32 22.74
N SER A 709 -27.43 -5.09 23.21
CA SER A 709 -26.96 -3.89 22.50
C SER A 709 -26.61 -2.77 23.49
N PHE A 710 -25.45 -2.17 23.28
CA PHE A 710 -25.00 -0.94 23.94
C PHE A 710 -24.80 0.09 22.83
N SER A 711 -25.51 1.22 22.83
CA SER A 711 -25.45 2.15 21.70
C SER A 711 -25.61 3.61 22.09
N THR A 712 -24.97 4.48 21.33
CA THR A 712 -25.18 5.93 21.37
C THR A 712 -25.13 6.52 19.97
N ASN A 713 -26.01 7.48 19.69
CA ASN A 713 -26.00 8.24 18.43
C ASN A 713 -25.19 9.54 18.52
N SER A 714 -24.69 9.88 19.71
CA SER A 714 -24.01 11.16 19.96
C SER A 714 -22.82 10.97 20.87
N LEU A 715 -21.72 10.50 20.29
CA LEU A 715 -20.39 10.41 20.87
C LEU A 715 -19.54 11.58 20.36
N ARG A 716 -18.91 12.32 21.28
CA ARG A 716 -17.85 13.28 20.97
C ARG A 716 -16.60 12.92 21.75
N LEU A 717 -15.55 12.52 21.05
CA LEU A 717 -14.23 12.22 21.63
C LEU A 717 -13.24 13.28 21.15
N GLY A 718 -12.58 13.96 22.08
CA GLY A 718 -11.47 14.86 21.83
C GLY A 718 -10.20 14.30 22.46
N LEU A 719 -9.09 14.36 21.73
CA LEU A 719 -7.75 14.13 22.26
C LEU A 719 -6.92 15.38 21.99
N ALA A 720 -6.24 15.88 23.03
CA ALA A 720 -5.54 17.17 23.02
C ALA A 720 -6.43 18.37 22.57
N PRO A 721 -7.43 18.80 23.38
CA PRO A 721 -7.67 18.41 24.78
C PRO A 721 -8.54 17.16 24.94
N ASP A 722 -8.27 16.42 26.00
CA ASP A 722 -8.90 15.13 26.31
C ASP A 722 -10.33 15.34 26.82
N SER A 723 -11.31 14.76 26.13
CA SER A 723 -12.71 14.76 26.60
C SER A 723 -13.55 13.69 25.92
N LEU A 724 -14.50 13.11 26.65
CA LEU A 724 -15.49 12.17 26.15
C LEU A 724 -16.87 12.64 26.57
N ARG A 725 -17.70 13.00 25.59
CA ARG A 725 -19.10 13.41 25.82
C ARG A 725 -20.04 12.48 25.08
N ILE A 726 -20.96 11.88 25.82
CA ILE A 726 -22.01 11.01 25.31
C ILE A 726 -23.35 11.70 25.57
N GLY A 727 -24.20 11.79 24.54
CA GLY A 727 -25.55 12.33 24.68
C GLY A 727 -26.44 11.34 25.44
N GLU A 728 -27.14 10.49 24.68
CA GLU A 728 -27.89 9.37 25.24
C GLU A 728 -27.14 8.06 25.00
N LEU A 729 -27.00 7.26 26.06
CA LEU A 729 -26.47 5.91 26.03
C LEU A 729 -27.59 4.91 26.31
N LYS A 730 -27.86 3.99 25.39
CA LYS A 730 -28.89 2.96 25.53
C LYS A 730 -28.25 1.60 25.75
N ILE A 731 -28.68 0.91 26.80
CA ILE A 731 -28.21 -0.42 27.17
C ILE A 731 -29.43 -1.34 27.24
N SER A 732 -29.48 -2.34 26.36
CA SER A 732 -30.60 -3.27 26.27
C SER A 732 -30.17 -4.67 26.71
N GLU A 733 -30.98 -5.24 27.60
CA GLU A 733 -30.78 -6.56 28.20
C GLU A 733 -29.38 -6.73 28.82
N PRO A 734 -28.87 -5.76 29.61
CA PRO A 734 -27.60 -5.98 30.30
C PRO A 734 -27.75 -7.08 31.35
N ARG A 735 -26.75 -7.95 31.39
CA ARG A 735 -26.65 -9.06 32.33
C ARG A 735 -25.34 -9.00 33.08
N GLY A 736 -25.38 -9.28 34.38
CA GLY A 736 -24.19 -9.33 35.20
C GLY A 736 -24.44 -9.96 36.56
N LYS A 737 -23.36 -10.37 37.22
CA LYS A 737 -23.38 -10.95 38.55
C LYS A 737 -22.54 -10.14 39.53
N PHE A 738 -23.05 -9.99 40.75
CA PHE A 738 -22.33 -9.42 41.87
C PHE A 738 -22.31 -10.44 42.99
N ILE A 739 -21.14 -10.98 43.29
CA ILE A 739 -20.97 -12.06 44.27
C ILE A 739 -20.00 -11.62 45.35
N ILE A 740 -20.43 -11.73 46.60
CA ILE A 740 -19.59 -11.64 47.79
C ILE A 740 -19.23 -13.08 48.18
N TYR A 741 -17.95 -13.40 48.25
CA TYR A 741 -17.50 -14.75 48.61
C TYR A 741 -17.35 -14.95 50.12
N GLU A 742 -17.09 -16.19 50.55
CA GLU A 742 -16.90 -16.56 51.96
C GLU A 742 -15.86 -15.71 52.71
N ASP A 743 -14.78 -15.32 52.02
CA ASP A 743 -13.72 -14.44 52.53
C ASP A 743 -14.06 -12.94 52.45
N ARG A 744 -15.31 -12.60 52.10
CA ARG A 744 -15.83 -11.24 51.87
C ARG A 744 -15.18 -10.50 50.70
N THR A 745 -14.45 -11.20 49.83
CA THR A 745 -13.97 -10.62 48.57
C THR A 745 -15.07 -10.61 47.52
N LEU A 746 -14.96 -9.70 46.55
CA LEU A 746 -15.92 -9.56 45.46
C LEU A 746 -15.44 -10.34 44.22
N ASN A 747 -16.38 -10.86 43.43
CA ASN A 747 -16.07 -11.47 42.12
C ASN A 747 -15.25 -10.57 41.20
N VAL A 748 -15.54 -9.27 41.20
CA VAL A 748 -14.78 -8.28 40.41
C VAL A 748 -13.31 -8.13 40.84
N LYS A 749 -12.98 -8.44 42.11
CA LYS A 749 -11.59 -8.42 42.60
C LYS A 749 -10.87 -9.72 42.23
N ARG A 750 -11.58 -10.86 42.29
CA ARG A 750 -11.02 -12.18 41.99
C ARG A 750 -10.70 -12.38 40.50
N ILE A 751 -11.39 -11.68 39.60
CA ILE A 751 -11.05 -11.71 38.18
C ILE A 751 -9.80 -10.90 37.83
N LEU A 752 -9.24 -10.09 38.72
CA LEU A 752 -8.01 -9.35 38.41
C LEU A 752 -6.80 -10.29 38.55
N ARG A 753 -5.91 -10.30 37.56
CA ARG A 753 -4.65 -11.04 37.66
C ARG A 753 -3.71 -10.32 38.61
N GLU A 754 -3.21 -11.01 39.63
CA GLU A 754 -2.14 -10.51 40.48
C GLU A 754 -0.86 -10.36 39.64
N GLN A 755 -0.33 -9.14 39.55
CA GLN A 755 0.96 -8.91 38.90
C GLN A 755 2.08 -9.52 39.75
N PRO A 756 3.10 -10.16 39.15
CA PRO A 756 4.23 -10.72 39.89
C PRO A 756 4.90 -9.66 40.76
N ALA A 757 5.12 -9.98 42.03
CA ALA A 757 5.68 -9.08 43.04
C ALA A 757 7.03 -8.46 42.65
N ASP A 758 7.79 -9.09 41.74
CA ASP A 758 9.07 -8.57 41.24
C ASP A 758 8.94 -7.27 40.42
N ALA A 759 7.78 -6.99 39.83
CA ALA A 759 7.54 -5.73 39.09
C ALA A 759 7.20 -4.54 40.02
N GLN A 760 6.82 -4.82 41.27
CA GLN A 760 6.52 -3.81 42.29
C GLN A 760 7.66 -3.64 43.31
N ALA A 761 8.59 -4.60 43.40
CA ALA A 761 9.74 -4.55 44.30
C ALA A 761 10.80 -3.48 43.93
N GLN A 762 10.71 -2.85 42.75
CA GLN A 762 11.54 -1.70 42.36
C GLN A 762 10.83 -0.34 42.43
N ALA A 763 9.57 -0.32 42.88
CA ALA A 763 8.79 0.91 43.02
C ALA A 763 8.25 1.08 44.45
N VAL A 764 9.04 0.72 45.46
CA VAL A 764 8.83 1.21 46.83
C VAL A 764 9.61 2.53 46.95
N PRO A 765 8.96 3.70 46.97
CA PRO A 765 9.67 4.91 47.37
C PRO A 765 10.01 4.77 48.86
N SER A 766 11.27 5.00 49.21
CA SER A 766 11.69 5.22 50.59
C SER A 766 10.76 6.24 51.27
N PRO A 767 10.41 6.07 52.56
CA PRO A 767 9.59 7.04 53.28
C PRO A 767 10.42 8.30 53.53
N VAL A 768 10.34 9.26 52.60
CA VAL A 768 10.76 10.64 52.82
C VAL A 768 9.53 11.45 53.22
N ALA A 769 9.74 12.29 54.24
CA ALA A 769 8.78 13.11 54.93
C ALA A 769 7.69 13.75 54.05
N ALA A 770 6.48 13.75 54.61
CA ALA A 770 5.27 14.34 54.07
C ALA A 770 5.47 15.76 53.51
N GLN A 771 5.27 15.90 52.20
CA GLN A 771 4.79 17.10 51.54
C GLN A 771 3.40 16.79 50.95
N PRO A 772 2.33 17.53 51.32
CA PRO A 772 1.02 17.34 50.73
C PRO A 772 0.98 18.02 49.36
N ALA A 773 1.36 17.28 48.32
CA ALA A 773 1.05 17.64 46.94
C ALA A 773 0.39 16.44 46.28
N ALA A 774 -0.91 16.29 46.56
CA ALA A 774 -1.81 15.53 45.72
C ALA A 774 -1.84 16.19 44.33
N GLN A 775 -0.92 15.82 43.44
CA GLN A 775 -1.26 15.73 42.02
C GLN A 775 -2.12 14.48 41.90
N ALA A 776 -3.39 14.62 42.29
CA ALA A 776 -4.42 13.69 41.88
C ALA A 776 -4.29 13.54 40.36
N ALA A 777 -4.03 12.33 39.87
CA ALA A 777 -4.03 12.07 38.44
C ALA A 777 -5.32 12.67 37.86
N GLU A 778 -5.20 13.68 37.00
CA GLU A 778 -6.37 14.33 36.41
C GLU A 778 -7.13 13.26 35.62
N LEU A 779 -8.29 12.84 36.15
CA LEU A 779 -9.14 11.84 35.53
C LEU A 779 -9.52 12.30 34.13
N PHE A 780 -9.51 11.38 33.17
CA PHE A 780 -9.98 11.67 31.81
C PHE A 780 -11.40 12.26 31.86
N PRO A 781 -11.66 13.47 31.31
CA PRO A 781 -12.97 14.11 31.44
C PRO A 781 -14.07 13.35 30.69
N VAL A 782 -15.01 12.74 31.42
CA VAL A 782 -16.16 11.99 30.87
C VAL A 782 -17.47 12.65 31.30
N ALA A 783 -18.41 12.79 30.37
CA ALA A 783 -19.79 13.21 30.66
C ALA A 783 -20.78 12.45 29.79
N ILE A 784 -21.82 11.88 30.41
CA ILE A 784 -22.93 11.17 29.79
C ILE A 784 -24.21 11.88 30.20
N GLU A 785 -24.94 12.45 29.24
CA GLU A 785 -26.12 13.27 29.55
C GLU A 785 -27.28 12.39 30.06
N ARG A 786 -27.52 11.22 29.44
CA ARG A 786 -28.58 10.28 29.80
C ARG A 786 -28.14 8.84 29.54
N ILE A 787 -28.36 7.95 30.50
CA ILE A 787 -28.22 6.49 30.35
C ILE A 787 -29.62 5.90 30.47
N ARG A 788 -30.02 5.10 29.48
CA ARG A 788 -31.28 4.36 29.47
C ARG A 788 -30.95 2.86 29.55
N ILE A 789 -31.55 2.22 30.54
CA ILE A 789 -31.41 0.78 30.79
C ILE A 789 -32.75 0.14 30.50
N ASP A 790 -32.77 -0.84 29.59
CA ASP A 790 -33.96 -1.58 29.22
C ASP A 790 -33.78 -3.06 29.57
N ASN A 791 -34.66 -3.61 30.42
CA ASN A 791 -34.74 -5.04 30.76
C ASN A 791 -33.43 -5.65 31.28
N ALA A 792 -32.77 -5.03 32.25
CA ALA A 792 -31.59 -5.58 32.90
C ALA A 792 -31.90 -6.80 33.77
N ASN A 793 -30.98 -7.78 33.74
CA ASN A 793 -31.03 -8.99 34.56
C ASN A 793 -29.75 -9.06 35.42
N LEU A 794 -29.89 -8.93 36.73
CA LEU A 794 -28.78 -8.91 37.67
C LEU A 794 -28.91 -10.05 38.66
N GLU A 795 -27.82 -10.79 38.86
CA GLU A 795 -27.71 -11.81 39.90
C GLU A 795 -26.91 -11.25 41.06
N PHE A 796 -27.46 -11.32 42.27
CA PHE A 796 -26.75 -10.99 43.50
C PHE A 796 -26.64 -12.24 44.37
N ALA A 797 -25.43 -12.55 44.83
CA ALA A 797 -25.21 -13.63 45.77
C ALA A 797 -24.25 -13.22 46.89
N ASP A 798 -24.56 -13.60 48.11
CA ASP A 798 -23.70 -13.45 49.28
C ASP A 798 -23.40 -14.84 49.84
N LEU A 799 -22.23 -15.33 49.46
CA LEU A 799 -21.71 -16.63 49.87
C LEU A 799 -20.99 -16.55 51.22
N SER A 800 -20.89 -15.37 51.86
CA SER A 800 -20.30 -15.21 53.20
C SER A 800 -21.18 -15.67 54.36
N LEU A 801 -22.30 -16.31 54.02
CA LEU A 801 -23.35 -16.76 54.92
C LEU A 801 -23.56 -18.27 54.75
N THR A 802 -23.96 -18.93 55.84
CA THR A 802 -24.29 -20.36 55.84
C THR A 802 -25.69 -20.55 56.42
N PRO A 803 -26.69 -21.03 55.65
CA PRO A 803 -26.65 -21.33 54.20
C PRO A 803 -26.39 -20.08 53.33
N GLN A 804 -26.03 -20.24 52.06
CA GLN A 804 -25.68 -19.13 51.14
C GLN A 804 -26.92 -18.38 50.63
N PHE A 805 -26.79 -17.06 50.41
CA PHE A 805 -27.86 -16.21 49.89
C PHE A 805 -27.71 -15.92 48.39
N GLY A 806 -28.82 -15.93 47.66
CA GLY A 806 -28.87 -15.52 46.25
C GLY A 806 -30.25 -15.01 45.84
N THR A 807 -30.28 -13.97 45.01
CA THR A 807 -31.51 -13.38 44.46
C THR A 807 -31.30 -12.86 43.04
N HIS A 808 -32.38 -12.84 42.26
CA HIS A 808 -32.38 -12.37 40.88
C HIS A 808 -33.25 -11.12 40.74
N ILE A 809 -32.66 -10.07 40.17
CA ILE A 809 -33.38 -8.85 39.78
C ILE A 809 -33.57 -8.90 38.27
N ASN A 810 -34.82 -9.10 37.85
CA ASN A 810 -35.22 -9.25 36.47
C ASN A 810 -35.94 -7.99 35.97
N SER A 811 -35.85 -7.74 34.66
CA SER A 811 -36.58 -6.63 33.99
C SER A 811 -36.30 -5.24 34.58
N LEU A 812 -35.12 -5.02 35.18
CA LEU A 812 -34.74 -3.73 35.74
C LEU A 812 -34.58 -2.71 34.60
N SER A 813 -35.42 -1.68 34.62
CA SER A 813 -35.50 -0.65 33.58
C SER A 813 -35.54 0.74 34.18
N GLY A 814 -35.02 1.72 33.46
CA GLY A 814 -35.07 3.11 33.90
C GLY A 814 -33.94 3.95 33.34
N VAL A 815 -33.72 5.10 33.98
CA VAL A 815 -32.84 6.14 33.46
C VAL A 815 -31.94 6.73 34.53
N ILE A 816 -30.72 7.07 34.12
CA ILE A 816 -29.74 7.81 34.92
C ILE A 816 -29.35 9.06 34.12
N ASN A 817 -29.66 10.24 34.65
CA ASN A 817 -29.37 11.52 34.00
C ASN A 817 -28.14 12.17 34.66
N GLY A 818 -27.18 12.69 33.89
CA GLY A 818 -26.08 13.51 34.41
C GLY A 818 -24.89 12.74 35.02
N MET A 819 -24.41 11.67 34.38
CA MET A 819 -23.20 10.96 34.85
C MET A 819 -21.92 11.66 34.34
N SER A 820 -21.07 12.17 35.23
CA SER A 820 -19.82 12.85 34.82
C SER A 820 -18.71 12.74 35.86
N THR A 821 -17.45 12.78 35.41
CA THR A 821 -16.27 12.92 36.29
C THR A 821 -16.11 14.33 36.87
N ASN A 822 -16.96 15.29 36.47
CA ASN A 822 -16.98 16.63 37.05
C ASN A 822 -17.58 16.60 38.47
N PRO A 823 -16.85 17.04 39.52
CA PRO A 823 -17.32 17.04 40.92
C PRO A 823 -18.57 17.88 41.17
N SER A 824 -18.91 18.82 40.29
CA SER A 824 -20.11 19.67 40.43
C SER A 824 -21.37 19.04 39.84
N THR A 825 -21.27 17.87 39.20
CA THR A 825 -22.39 17.21 38.54
C THR A 825 -22.90 16.05 39.39
N THR A 826 -24.20 16.03 39.64
CA THR A 826 -24.86 14.95 40.41
C THR A 826 -25.77 14.17 39.48
N ALA A 827 -25.55 12.86 39.39
CA ALA A 827 -26.37 11.98 38.58
C ALA A 827 -27.72 11.71 39.28
N GLN A 828 -28.82 11.83 38.56
CA GLN A 828 -30.18 11.50 39.03
C GLN A 828 -30.56 10.09 38.57
N VAL A 829 -31.04 9.25 39.48
CA VAL A 829 -31.31 7.83 39.26
C VAL A 829 -32.79 7.53 39.42
N GLU A 830 -33.38 6.87 38.42
CA GLU A 830 -34.77 6.39 38.45
C GLU A 830 -34.84 5.00 37.81
N LEU A 831 -34.82 3.93 38.61
CA LEU A 831 -34.84 2.53 38.14
C LEU A 831 -35.95 1.72 38.83
N ASP A 832 -36.69 0.93 38.05
CA ASP A 832 -37.72 0.00 38.53
C ASP A 832 -37.41 -1.42 38.04
N GLY A 833 -37.57 -2.42 38.88
CA GLY A 833 -37.30 -3.81 38.52
C GLY A 833 -38.14 -4.80 39.32
N LYS A 834 -38.13 -6.04 38.85
CA LYS A 834 -38.78 -7.17 39.50
C LYS A 834 -37.75 -7.99 40.26
N VAL A 835 -38.06 -8.39 41.49
CA VAL A 835 -37.22 -9.27 42.30
C VAL A 835 -37.87 -10.65 42.34
N ASP A 836 -37.17 -11.66 41.85
CA ASP A 836 -37.68 -13.02 41.68
C ASP A 836 -39.06 -13.04 40.95
N ASP A 837 -40.07 -13.73 41.48
CA ASP A 837 -41.35 -13.98 40.79
C ASP A 837 -42.44 -12.92 41.02
N TYR A 838 -42.47 -12.26 42.18
CA TYR A 838 -43.51 -11.26 42.52
C TYR A 838 -43.01 -10.10 43.39
N GLY A 839 -41.71 -10.04 43.70
CA GLY A 839 -41.10 -8.91 44.39
C GLY A 839 -40.89 -7.73 43.43
N SER A 840 -40.86 -6.51 43.97
CA SER A 840 -40.50 -5.32 43.21
C SER A 840 -39.38 -4.56 43.89
N ALA A 841 -38.49 -3.97 43.09
CA ALA A 841 -37.43 -3.07 43.52
C ALA A 841 -37.55 -1.73 42.81
N ARG A 842 -37.42 -0.64 43.56
CA ARG A 842 -37.46 0.72 43.05
C ARG A 842 -36.30 1.51 43.64
N ILE A 843 -35.51 2.14 42.78
CA ILE A 843 -34.35 2.95 43.14
C ILE A 843 -34.60 4.37 42.66
N ARG A 844 -34.53 5.34 43.57
CA ARG A 844 -34.75 6.75 43.31
C ARG A 844 -33.69 7.57 44.02
N GLY A 845 -33.29 8.70 43.46
CA GLY A 845 -32.44 9.67 44.16
C GLY A 845 -31.31 10.19 43.30
N SER A 846 -30.21 10.58 43.93
CA SER A 846 -29.10 11.24 43.28
C SER A 846 -27.75 10.85 43.88
N VAL A 847 -26.69 10.84 43.07
CA VAL A 847 -25.36 10.39 43.48
C VAL A 847 -24.27 11.06 42.64
N GLN A 848 -23.08 11.27 43.22
CA GLN A 848 -21.88 11.63 42.47
C GLN A 848 -21.05 10.36 42.17
N PRO A 849 -21.15 9.73 40.98
CA PRO A 849 -20.69 8.35 40.78
C PRO A 849 -19.20 8.12 41.02
N PHE A 850 -18.37 9.13 40.72
CA PHE A 850 -16.90 9.07 40.91
C PHE A 850 -16.45 9.64 42.25
N GLN A 851 -17.39 10.14 43.07
CA GLN A 851 -17.19 10.70 44.40
C GLN A 851 -18.37 10.31 45.31
N ALA A 852 -18.79 9.04 45.25
CA ALA A 852 -20.02 8.60 45.91
C ALA A 852 -19.96 8.76 47.44
N THR A 853 -18.76 8.76 48.01
CA THR A 853 -18.51 9.05 49.42
C THR A 853 -18.63 10.54 49.76
N GLU A 854 -18.60 11.45 48.79
CA GLU A 854 -18.82 12.89 49.01
C GLU A 854 -20.31 13.23 48.95
N PHE A 855 -21.04 12.67 47.98
CA PHE A 855 -22.48 12.87 47.87
C PHE A 855 -23.22 11.64 47.32
N THR A 856 -24.16 11.13 48.12
CA THR A 856 -25.16 10.12 47.75
C THR A 856 -26.47 10.46 48.48
N ASP A 857 -27.60 10.43 47.82
CA ASP A 857 -28.93 10.50 48.42
C ASP A 857 -29.82 9.53 47.66
N LEU A 858 -29.86 8.27 48.10
CA LEU A 858 -30.54 7.20 47.39
C LEU A 858 -31.60 6.56 48.29
N LYS A 859 -32.80 6.44 47.74
CA LYS A 859 -33.92 5.70 48.30
C LYS A 859 -34.15 4.42 47.52
N LEU A 860 -34.07 3.28 48.21
CA LEU A 860 -34.32 1.96 47.69
C LEU A 860 -35.56 1.38 48.38
N VAL A 861 -36.54 1.01 47.57
CA VAL A 861 -37.84 0.50 48.02
C VAL A 861 -38.01 -0.89 47.46
N PHE A 862 -38.10 -1.86 48.36
CA PHE A 862 -38.40 -3.24 48.03
C PHE A 862 -39.76 -3.62 48.61
N ARG A 863 -40.57 -4.33 47.82
CA ARG A 863 -41.88 -4.81 48.26
C ARG A 863 -42.01 -6.29 47.94
N ASN A 864 -42.71 -7.01 48.83
CA ASN A 864 -43.10 -8.40 48.62
C ASN A 864 -41.92 -9.36 48.38
N LEU A 865 -40.81 -9.17 49.11
CA LEU A 865 -39.67 -10.07 49.09
C LEU A 865 -39.99 -11.35 49.87
N GLU A 866 -39.64 -12.50 49.32
CA GLU A 866 -39.83 -13.80 49.97
C GLU A 866 -38.82 -14.02 51.10
N MET A 867 -39.30 -14.13 52.35
CA MET A 867 -38.41 -14.24 53.51
C MET A 867 -37.77 -15.62 53.68
N ASN A 868 -38.34 -16.67 53.10
CA ASN A 868 -37.74 -18.00 53.12
C ASN A 868 -36.32 -17.99 52.50
N ARG A 869 -36.09 -17.13 51.50
CA ARG A 869 -34.79 -16.91 50.86
C ARG A 869 -33.79 -16.18 51.75
N LEU A 870 -34.24 -15.53 52.83
CA LEU A 870 -33.39 -14.83 53.81
C LEU A 870 -32.95 -15.72 54.98
N THR A 871 -33.33 -17.01 54.96
CA THR A 871 -32.87 -18.03 55.92
C THR A 871 -31.34 -18.02 56.16
N PRO A 872 -30.47 -17.81 55.16
CA PRO A 872 -29.05 -17.50 55.34
C PRO A 872 -28.71 -16.49 56.44
N TYR A 873 -29.38 -15.33 56.41
CA TYR A 873 -29.15 -14.23 57.35
C TYR A 873 -29.76 -14.53 58.72
N SER A 874 -30.98 -15.08 58.77
CA SER A 874 -31.64 -15.43 60.04
C SER A 874 -30.94 -16.59 60.75
N GLY A 875 -30.42 -17.57 60.01
CA GLY A 875 -29.64 -18.67 60.56
C GLY A 875 -28.35 -18.17 61.22
N LYS A 876 -27.58 -17.33 60.51
CA LYS A 876 -26.32 -16.79 61.01
C LYS A 876 -26.49 -15.94 62.27
N PHE A 877 -27.40 -14.97 62.23
CA PHE A 877 -27.50 -13.96 63.30
C PHE A 877 -28.57 -14.28 64.37
N ALA A 878 -29.62 -15.01 64.01
CA ALA A 878 -30.74 -15.33 64.90
C ALA A 878 -30.83 -16.84 65.24
N GLY A 879 -30.07 -17.71 64.58
CA GLY A 879 -30.02 -19.15 64.89
C GLY A 879 -31.28 -19.93 64.52
N ARG A 880 -32.12 -19.43 63.59
CA ARG A 880 -33.36 -20.08 63.13
C ARG A 880 -33.61 -19.91 61.63
N ARG A 881 -34.24 -20.91 61.01
CA ARG A 881 -34.74 -20.84 59.62
C ARG A 881 -36.04 -20.04 59.54
N ILE A 882 -36.35 -19.53 58.34
CA ILE A 882 -37.65 -18.91 58.04
C ILE A 882 -38.42 -19.85 57.09
N ASP A 883 -39.58 -20.34 57.53
CA ASP A 883 -40.43 -21.22 56.71
C ASP A 883 -41.25 -20.42 55.69
N SER A 884 -41.85 -19.30 56.14
CA SER A 884 -42.66 -18.42 55.30
C SER A 884 -42.71 -17.00 55.83
N GLY A 885 -42.99 -16.04 54.96
CA GLY A 885 -43.21 -14.64 55.31
C GLY A 885 -42.86 -13.74 54.13
N LYS A 886 -43.42 -12.53 54.11
CA LYS A 886 -43.10 -11.51 53.11
C LYS A 886 -42.44 -10.32 53.78
N LEU A 887 -41.42 -9.75 53.15
CA LEU A 887 -40.69 -8.58 53.63
C LEU A 887 -40.83 -7.42 52.64
N SER A 888 -41.10 -6.23 53.16
CA SER A 888 -40.93 -4.97 52.47
C SER A 888 -39.85 -4.15 53.17
N VAL A 889 -39.01 -3.49 52.39
CA VAL A 889 -37.84 -2.74 52.90
C VAL A 889 -37.83 -1.36 52.27
N ASP A 890 -37.74 -0.33 53.10
CA ASP A 890 -37.45 1.03 52.66
C ASP A 890 -36.08 1.44 53.22
N LEU A 891 -35.13 1.66 52.33
CA LEU A 891 -33.77 2.10 52.65
C LEU A 891 -33.58 3.51 52.10
N GLU A 892 -33.14 4.45 52.93
CA GLU A 892 -32.79 5.79 52.51
C GLU A 892 -31.38 6.11 53.01
N TYR A 893 -30.41 6.23 52.10
CA TYR A 893 -29.02 6.47 52.43
C TYR A 893 -28.57 7.84 51.90
N LYS A 894 -28.21 8.71 52.83
CA LYS A 894 -27.68 10.05 52.59
C LYS A 894 -26.23 10.11 53.04
N ILE A 895 -25.34 10.34 52.11
CA ILE A 895 -23.93 10.60 52.34
C ILE A 895 -23.66 12.05 51.93
N LYS A 896 -23.11 12.84 52.87
CA LYS A 896 -22.64 14.21 52.59
C LYS A 896 -21.30 14.42 53.27
N ASN A 897 -20.27 14.77 52.52
CA ASN A 897 -18.90 14.96 53.03
C ASN A 897 -18.42 13.74 53.86
N ARG A 898 -18.60 12.53 53.33
CA ARG A 898 -18.22 11.26 53.99
C ARG A 898 -18.99 10.92 55.28
N GLN A 899 -20.02 11.69 55.62
CA GLN A 899 -20.94 11.40 56.73
C GLN A 899 -22.16 10.65 56.21
N LEU A 900 -22.40 9.45 56.73
CA LEU A 900 -23.54 8.60 56.40
C LEU A 900 -24.68 8.85 57.39
N ALA A 901 -25.87 9.11 56.86
CA ALA A 901 -27.15 9.06 57.55
C ALA A 901 -28.08 8.12 56.76
N GLY A 902 -28.44 7.01 57.37
CA GLY A 902 -29.27 5.97 56.80
C GLY A 902 -30.55 5.77 57.61
N GLU A 903 -31.69 5.69 56.94
CA GLU A 903 -32.96 5.27 57.53
C GLU A 903 -33.33 3.93 56.89
N ASN A 904 -33.54 2.90 57.72
CA ASN A 904 -33.90 1.57 57.24
C ASN A 904 -35.19 1.13 57.90
N LYS A 905 -36.27 0.97 57.13
CA LYS A 905 -37.57 0.51 57.60
C LYS A 905 -37.86 -0.87 57.04
N PHE A 906 -38.23 -1.80 57.90
CA PHE A 906 -38.51 -3.19 57.57
C PHE A 906 -39.93 -3.53 57.99
N ILE A 907 -40.76 -3.94 57.04
CA ILE A 907 -42.14 -4.37 57.27
C ILE A 907 -42.24 -5.85 56.91
N VAL A 908 -42.48 -6.68 57.91
CA VAL A 908 -42.56 -8.13 57.78
C VAL A 908 -44.00 -8.58 57.97
N ASN A 909 -44.51 -9.43 57.10
CA ASN A 909 -45.90 -9.90 57.12
C ASN A 909 -45.96 -11.43 57.24
N LYS A 910 -46.69 -11.93 58.26
CA LYS A 910 -46.96 -13.35 58.54
C LYS A 910 -45.69 -14.21 58.61
N LEU A 911 -44.69 -13.73 59.36
CA LEU A 911 -43.43 -14.46 59.56
C LEU A 911 -43.64 -15.74 60.35
N ARG A 912 -43.16 -16.86 59.82
CA ARG A 912 -43.08 -18.14 60.53
C ARG A 912 -41.65 -18.65 60.55
N LEU A 913 -41.15 -18.89 61.75
CA LEU A 913 -39.83 -19.49 61.94
C LEU A 913 -39.94 -21.00 61.87
N GLY A 914 -38.93 -21.60 61.26
CA GLY A 914 -38.76 -23.05 61.19
C GLY A 914 -37.85 -23.59 62.29
N GLU A 915 -37.13 -24.65 61.95
CA GLU A 915 -36.16 -25.32 62.81
C GLU A 915 -34.95 -24.45 63.20
N ARG A 916 -34.32 -24.80 64.33
CA ARG A 916 -33.14 -24.11 64.87
C ARG A 916 -31.91 -24.45 64.03
N VAL A 917 -31.04 -23.47 63.82
CA VAL A 917 -29.78 -23.60 63.08
C VAL A 917 -28.63 -23.35 64.06
N GLU A 918 -27.63 -24.23 64.08
CA GLU A 918 -26.39 -24.00 64.84
C GLU A 918 -25.55 -22.92 64.16
N SER A 919 -25.23 -21.83 64.89
CA SER A 919 -24.37 -20.73 64.42
C SER A 919 -23.62 -20.15 65.63
N GLU A 920 -22.30 -19.97 65.50
CA GLU A 920 -21.44 -19.40 66.55
C GLU A 920 -21.72 -17.92 66.79
N ASP A 921 -22.15 -17.20 65.74
CA ASP A 921 -22.50 -15.77 65.78
C ASP A 921 -23.96 -15.51 66.21
N ALA A 922 -24.76 -16.57 66.39
CA ALA A 922 -26.18 -16.42 66.70
C ALA A 922 -26.40 -16.02 68.16
N VAL A 923 -27.17 -14.95 68.36
CA VAL A 923 -27.57 -14.50 69.70
C VAL A 923 -28.68 -15.41 70.23
N ASN A 924 -28.53 -15.92 71.45
CA ASN A 924 -29.49 -16.85 72.03
C ASN A 924 -30.76 -16.12 72.51
N LEU A 925 -31.70 -15.85 71.59
CA LEU A 925 -32.91 -15.06 71.80
C LEU A 925 -34.18 -15.94 71.73
N PRO A 926 -35.21 -15.68 72.57
CA PRO A 926 -36.52 -16.33 72.45
C PRO A 926 -37.31 -15.72 71.29
N LEU A 927 -36.92 -16.02 70.06
CA LEU A 927 -37.44 -15.36 68.85
C LEU A 927 -38.95 -15.50 68.66
N ASP A 928 -39.53 -16.66 69.02
CA ASP A 928 -40.98 -16.89 68.91
C ASP A 928 -41.77 -15.91 69.80
N LEU A 929 -41.22 -15.58 70.98
CA LEU A 929 -41.78 -14.57 71.88
C LEU A 929 -41.58 -13.16 71.33
N ALA A 930 -40.40 -12.87 70.76
CA ALA A 930 -40.11 -11.57 70.17
C ALA A 930 -41.02 -11.27 68.96
N ILE A 931 -41.28 -12.27 68.11
CA ILE A 931 -42.23 -12.17 67.00
C ILE A 931 -43.63 -11.91 67.54
N ALA A 932 -44.12 -12.72 68.48
CA ALA A 932 -45.46 -12.56 69.05
C ALA A 932 -45.69 -11.20 69.76
N LEU A 933 -44.61 -10.57 70.24
CA LEU A 933 -44.64 -9.25 70.89
C LEU A 933 -44.56 -8.08 69.89
N LEU A 934 -43.93 -8.29 68.74
CA LEU A 934 -43.75 -7.29 67.69
C LEU A 934 -44.82 -7.38 66.60
N GLU A 935 -45.48 -8.52 66.46
CA GLU A 935 -46.53 -8.79 65.50
C GLU A 935 -47.85 -8.15 65.96
N ASP A 936 -48.46 -7.36 65.09
CA ASP A 936 -49.77 -6.76 65.34
C ASP A 936 -50.93 -7.74 65.09
N SER A 937 -52.18 -7.26 65.26
CA SER A 937 -53.38 -8.09 65.05
C SER A 937 -53.56 -8.63 63.63
N SER A 938 -52.85 -8.06 62.66
CA SER A 938 -52.91 -8.40 61.24
C SER A 938 -51.75 -9.32 60.81
N GLY A 939 -50.84 -9.61 61.73
CA GLY A 939 -49.67 -10.42 61.48
C GLY A 939 -48.46 -9.64 60.96
N VAL A 940 -48.40 -8.32 61.20
CA VAL A 940 -47.38 -7.42 60.66
C VAL A 940 -46.41 -6.95 61.75
N ILE A 941 -45.11 -6.97 61.44
CA ILE A 941 -44.03 -6.42 62.25
C ILE A 941 -43.44 -5.22 61.51
N ASP A 942 -43.44 -4.05 62.12
CA ASP A 942 -42.86 -2.81 61.57
C ASP A 942 -41.65 -2.35 62.41
N LEU A 943 -40.47 -2.27 61.79
CA LEU A 943 -39.20 -1.98 62.45
C LEU A 943 -38.46 -0.84 61.74
N ASP A 944 -38.23 0.25 62.48
CA ASP A 944 -37.41 1.38 62.04
C ASP A 944 -36.00 1.33 62.68
N LEU A 945 -34.97 1.25 61.86
CA LEU A 945 -33.55 1.08 62.25
C LEU A 945 -32.66 2.15 61.61
N PRO A 946 -32.51 3.34 62.23
CA PRO A 946 -31.61 4.37 61.72
C PRO A 946 -30.13 4.00 61.94
N VAL A 947 -29.28 4.33 60.97
CA VAL A 947 -27.82 4.11 61.00
C VAL A 947 -27.13 5.44 60.69
N SER A 948 -26.15 5.85 61.49
CA SER A 948 -25.40 7.09 61.25
C SER A 948 -23.94 6.94 61.63
N GLY A 949 -23.01 7.55 60.90
CA GLY A 949 -21.58 7.54 61.24
C GLY A 949 -20.67 8.08 60.14
N SER A 950 -19.37 8.16 60.43
CA SER A 950 -18.34 8.53 59.45
C SER A 950 -17.92 7.33 58.61
N LEU A 951 -17.68 7.52 57.32
CA LEU A 951 -17.12 6.47 56.46
C LEU A 951 -15.61 6.23 56.70
N ASP A 952 -14.94 7.12 57.42
CA ASP A 952 -13.51 7.02 57.74
C ASP A 952 -13.21 6.14 58.97
N ASP A 953 -14.20 5.90 59.83
CA ASP A 953 -14.06 5.11 61.06
C ASP A 953 -15.34 4.29 61.32
N PRO A 954 -15.44 3.05 60.78
CA PRO A 954 -16.68 2.31 60.66
C PRO A 954 -17.09 1.48 61.91
N GLU A 955 -16.96 2.01 63.13
CA GLU A 955 -17.49 1.35 64.34
C GLU A 955 -19.01 1.52 64.48
N PHE A 956 -19.77 0.82 63.65
CA PHE A 956 -21.24 0.82 63.70
C PHE A 956 -21.76 -0.19 64.75
N SER A 957 -22.31 0.27 65.88
CA SER A 957 -22.82 -0.62 66.95
C SER A 957 -24.27 -1.10 66.71
N TYR A 958 -24.43 -2.24 66.03
CA TYR A 958 -25.74 -2.79 65.63
C TYR A 958 -26.67 -3.17 66.81
N GLY A 959 -26.13 -3.72 67.91
CA GLY A 959 -26.94 -4.27 69.01
C GLY A 959 -27.75 -3.22 69.80
N LYS A 960 -27.26 -1.97 69.91
CA LYS A 960 -27.95 -0.89 70.62
C LYS A 960 -29.13 -0.31 69.82
N ILE A 961 -29.05 -0.35 68.49
CA ILE A 961 -30.07 0.20 67.58
C ILE A 961 -31.30 -0.71 67.56
N VAL A 962 -31.10 -2.03 67.47
CA VAL A 962 -32.19 -3.02 67.44
C VAL A 962 -32.98 -3.05 68.74
N TRP A 963 -32.30 -3.04 69.91
CA TRP A 963 -33.00 -3.04 71.21
C TRP A 963 -33.86 -1.78 71.43
N LYS A 964 -33.39 -0.62 70.93
CA LYS A 964 -34.13 0.65 71.03
C LYS A 964 -35.39 0.66 70.14
N ALA A 965 -35.34 0.01 68.98
CA ALA A 965 -36.50 -0.13 68.09
C ALA A 965 -37.60 -1.01 68.72
N VAL A 966 -37.23 -2.16 69.31
CA VAL A 966 -38.18 -3.08 69.99
C VAL A 966 -38.90 -2.41 71.15
N VAL A 967 -38.20 -1.66 72.01
CA VAL A 967 -38.80 -0.95 73.15
C VAL A 967 -39.77 0.14 72.72
N ASN A 968 -39.48 0.87 71.63
CA ASN A 968 -40.34 1.92 71.11
C ASN A 968 -41.68 1.38 70.59
N VAL A 969 -41.68 0.22 69.91
CA VAL A 969 -42.91 -0.42 69.41
C VAL A 969 -43.79 -0.91 70.57
N LEU A 970 -43.19 -1.54 71.59
CA LEU A 970 -43.91 -2.03 72.78
C LEU A 970 -44.52 -0.92 73.65
N SER A 971 -43.96 0.29 73.61
CA SER A 971 -44.48 1.44 74.36
C SER A 971 -45.80 2.01 73.82
N LYS A 972 -46.22 1.63 72.59
CA LYS A 972 -47.38 2.20 71.88
C LYS A 972 -48.68 1.38 71.94
N LEU A 973 -48.79 0.33 72.75
CA LEU A 973 -50.05 -0.41 72.87
C LEU A 973 -50.43 -0.78 74.30
N VAL A 974 -51.45 -0.12 74.84
CA VAL A 974 -52.29 -0.62 75.94
C VAL A 974 -53.74 -0.21 75.69
N THR A 975 -54.55 -1.11 75.11
CA THR A 975 -55.94 -1.40 75.50
C THR A 975 -56.40 -2.65 74.74
N SER A 976 -56.96 -3.58 75.51
CA SER A 976 -56.98 -5.03 75.30
C SER A 976 -58.39 -5.51 74.88
N PRO A 977 -58.74 -6.81 74.91
CA PRO A 977 -58.49 -7.90 73.96
C PRO A 977 -59.83 -8.52 73.48
N PHE A 978 -59.81 -9.61 72.71
CA PHE A 978 -60.94 -10.47 72.27
C PHE A 978 -61.63 -10.13 70.94
N ARG A 979 -61.09 -10.70 69.84
CA ARG A 979 -61.89 -11.24 68.71
C ARG A 979 -61.33 -12.55 68.19
N ALA A 980 -60.87 -13.40 69.10
CA ALA A 980 -60.76 -14.82 68.82
C ALA A 980 -62.19 -15.35 68.60
N LEU A 981 -62.56 -15.58 67.33
CA LEU A 981 -63.54 -16.59 66.84
C LEU A 981 -63.89 -16.47 65.32
N GLY A 982 -63.12 -15.71 64.51
CA GLY A 982 -63.30 -15.65 63.05
C GLY A 982 -62.56 -16.72 62.23
N ASN A 983 -61.68 -17.51 62.86
CA ASN A 983 -60.70 -18.39 62.20
C ASN A 983 -61.23 -19.75 61.67
N LEU A 984 -62.54 -19.90 61.45
CA LEU A 984 -63.11 -21.18 60.96
C LEU A 984 -63.25 -21.28 59.42
N LEU A 985 -62.79 -20.28 58.65
CA LEU A 985 -62.96 -20.23 57.18
C LEU A 985 -61.70 -19.89 56.35
N GLY A 986 -60.53 -19.72 56.96
CA GLY A 986 -59.24 -19.84 56.26
C GLY A 986 -58.90 -18.81 55.17
N ILE A 987 -59.49 -17.61 55.14
CA ILE A 987 -59.08 -16.51 54.24
C ILE A 987 -59.18 -15.18 55.00
N SER A 988 -58.09 -14.40 55.07
CA SER A 988 -58.11 -13.04 55.63
C SER A 988 -58.59 -12.06 54.55
N SER A 989 -59.75 -11.44 54.75
CA SER A 989 -60.49 -10.66 53.75
C SER A 989 -59.85 -9.32 53.38
N GLU A 990 -59.17 -8.64 54.31
CA GLU A 990 -58.73 -7.24 54.14
C GLU A 990 -57.62 -7.03 53.10
N ALA A 991 -56.87 -8.07 52.72
CA ALA A 991 -55.74 -7.97 51.78
C ALA A 991 -56.12 -8.19 50.29
N LEU A 992 -57.35 -8.62 50.00
CA LEU A 992 -57.84 -8.97 48.66
C LEU A 992 -58.95 -8.03 48.15
N GLU A 993 -59.26 -6.96 48.89
CA GLU A 993 -60.40 -6.06 48.61
C GLU A 993 -60.13 -5.06 47.47
N ALA A 994 -58.85 -4.77 47.16
CA ALA A 994 -58.49 -3.82 46.13
C ALA A 994 -57.10 -4.11 45.52
N LEU A 995 -56.96 -3.78 44.23
CA LEU A 995 -55.65 -3.63 43.59
C LEU A 995 -55.12 -2.23 43.81
N VAL A 996 -53.81 -2.12 43.99
CA VAL A 996 -53.13 -0.85 44.17
C VAL A 996 -52.44 -0.42 42.88
N PHE A 997 -52.63 0.83 42.48
CA PHE A 997 -51.92 1.47 41.38
C PHE A 997 -51.12 2.68 41.87
N ASP A 998 -49.94 2.86 41.28
CA ASP A 998 -49.20 4.11 41.43
C ASP A 998 -49.99 5.27 40.77
N PRO A 999 -50.03 6.46 41.40
CA PRO A 999 -50.65 7.64 40.80
C PRO A 999 -50.07 7.96 39.41
N GLY A 1000 -50.94 8.27 38.44
CA GLY A 1000 -50.54 8.55 37.05
C GLY A 1000 -50.14 7.33 36.22
N SER A 1001 -50.13 6.12 36.80
CA SER A 1001 -49.71 4.88 36.13
C SER A 1001 -50.85 3.87 35.99
N ALA A 1002 -50.89 3.20 34.83
CA ALA A 1002 -51.75 2.03 34.58
C ALA A 1002 -51.00 0.69 34.73
N GLU A 1003 -49.73 0.72 35.10
CA GLU A 1003 -48.88 -0.45 35.21
C GLU A 1003 -49.24 -1.30 36.43
N LEU A 1004 -49.44 -2.60 36.22
CA LEU A 1004 -49.69 -3.58 37.29
C LEU A 1004 -48.37 -3.99 37.93
N ALA A 1005 -48.13 -3.54 39.16
CA ALA A 1005 -46.93 -3.91 39.91
C ALA A 1005 -46.89 -5.44 40.17
N PRO A 1006 -45.69 -6.05 40.24
CA PRO A 1006 -45.54 -7.49 40.50
C PRO A 1006 -46.31 -8.03 41.72
N PRO A 1007 -46.40 -7.32 42.86
CA PRO A 1007 -47.21 -7.79 44.00
C PRO A 1007 -48.71 -7.89 43.70
N GLU A 1008 -49.25 -6.97 42.89
CA GLU A 1008 -50.67 -6.97 42.51
C GLU A 1008 -51.01 -8.07 41.51
N GLN A 1009 -50.03 -8.44 40.68
CA GLN A 1009 -50.12 -9.60 39.81
C GLN A 1009 -50.25 -10.91 40.61
N GLU A 1010 -49.50 -11.06 41.72
CA GLU A 1010 -49.63 -12.22 42.63
C GLU A 1010 -51.05 -12.28 43.23
N LYS A 1011 -51.59 -11.14 43.68
CA LYS A 1011 -52.97 -11.06 44.20
C LYS A 1011 -53.99 -11.53 43.16
N LEU A 1012 -53.88 -11.04 41.92
CA LEU A 1012 -54.78 -11.45 40.82
C LEU A 1012 -54.67 -12.95 40.51
N LYS A 1013 -53.47 -13.54 40.61
CA LYS A 1013 -53.28 -14.98 40.47
C LYS A 1013 -54.01 -15.76 41.55
N VAL A 1014 -53.86 -15.37 42.82
CA VAL A 1014 -54.56 -15.99 43.96
C VAL A 1014 -56.08 -15.88 43.79
N ILE A 1015 -56.58 -14.74 43.33
CA ILE A 1015 -58.01 -14.53 43.05
C ILE A 1015 -58.48 -15.41 41.89
N SER A 1016 -57.72 -15.50 40.80
CA SER A 1016 -58.04 -16.37 39.65
C SER A 1016 -58.12 -17.84 40.08
N GLU A 1017 -57.16 -18.33 40.87
CA GLU A 1017 -57.16 -19.69 41.42
C GLU A 1017 -58.36 -19.94 42.35
N ALA A 1018 -58.78 -18.94 43.13
CA ALA A 1018 -59.97 -19.01 43.98
C ALA A 1018 -61.26 -19.03 43.15
N LEU A 1019 -61.37 -18.24 42.08
CA LEU A 1019 -62.50 -18.20 41.15
C LEU A 1019 -62.64 -19.51 40.37
N ALA A 1020 -61.52 -20.14 39.98
CA ALA A 1020 -61.51 -21.45 39.35
C ALA A 1020 -62.12 -22.55 40.26
N LYS A 1021 -61.88 -22.47 41.57
CA LYS A 1021 -62.47 -23.37 42.58
C LYS A 1021 -63.94 -23.06 42.89
N ARG A 1022 -64.50 -21.95 42.39
CA ARG A 1022 -65.86 -21.46 42.70
C ARG A 1022 -66.61 -21.07 41.42
N PRO A 1023 -67.25 -22.03 40.71
CA PRO A 1023 -67.86 -21.81 39.40
C PRO A 1023 -69.04 -20.82 39.38
N ALA A 1024 -69.64 -20.48 40.52
CA ALA A 1024 -70.74 -19.51 40.59
C ALA A 1024 -70.30 -18.02 40.67
N LEU A 1025 -69.02 -17.76 41.01
CA LEU A 1025 -68.51 -16.40 41.24
C LEU A 1025 -67.92 -15.79 39.95
N ILE A 1026 -68.07 -14.48 39.80
CA ILE A 1026 -67.43 -13.66 38.77
C ILE A 1026 -66.69 -12.48 39.44
N LEU A 1027 -65.60 -12.01 38.84
CA LEU A 1027 -64.86 -10.83 39.30
C LEU A 1027 -65.39 -9.59 38.58
N GLN A 1028 -65.73 -8.56 39.35
CA GLN A 1028 -66.14 -7.26 38.84
C GLN A 1028 -64.98 -6.26 38.97
N VAL A 1029 -64.60 -5.64 37.85
CA VAL A 1029 -63.49 -4.67 37.80
C VAL A 1029 -63.99 -3.36 37.18
N ALA A 1030 -63.83 -2.26 37.92
CA ALA A 1030 -64.15 -0.90 37.46
C ALA A 1030 -62.86 -0.14 37.05
N PRO A 1031 -62.91 0.76 36.04
CA PRO A 1031 -61.89 1.79 35.87
C PRO A 1031 -61.80 2.62 37.15
N VAL A 1032 -60.59 2.96 37.61
CA VAL A 1032 -60.40 3.79 38.82
C VAL A 1032 -59.52 5.00 38.54
N ILE A 1033 -59.94 6.16 39.04
CA ILE A 1033 -59.15 7.40 39.04
C ILE A 1033 -59.16 8.05 40.42
N ASP A 1034 -58.05 8.68 40.78
CA ASP A 1034 -57.96 9.60 41.91
C ASP A 1034 -57.72 11.02 41.40
N GLU A 1035 -58.72 11.89 41.51
CA GLU A 1035 -58.67 13.22 40.89
C GLU A 1035 -57.50 14.08 41.39
N GLN A 1036 -57.08 13.91 42.65
CA GLN A 1036 -55.97 14.68 43.21
C GLN A 1036 -54.62 14.01 42.99
N ALA A 1037 -54.50 12.72 43.34
CA ALA A 1037 -53.24 12.01 43.25
C ALA A 1037 -52.82 11.78 41.78
N ASP A 1038 -53.74 11.31 40.92
CA ASP A 1038 -53.45 11.15 39.49
C ASP A 1038 -53.28 12.51 38.81
N GLY A 1039 -54.06 13.53 39.23
CA GLY A 1039 -53.94 14.89 38.71
C GLY A 1039 -52.52 15.44 38.89
N ARG A 1040 -51.99 15.40 40.12
CA ARG A 1040 -50.62 15.86 40.43
C ARG A 1040 -49.55 15.06 39.68
N ALA A 1041 -49.69 13.73 39.63
CA ALA A 1041 -48.73 12.87 38.94
C ALA A 1041 -48.71 13.14 37.42
N LEU A 1042 -49.88 13.30 36.79
CA LEU A 1042 -50.00 13.63 35.37
C LEU A 1042 -49.48 15.05 35.08
N GLN A 1043 -49.70 16.02 35.96
CA GLN A 1043 -49.12 17.38 35.85
C GLN A 1043 -47.60 17.33 35.80
N GLU A 1044 -46.98 16.62 36.75
CA GLU A 1044 -45.54 16.47 36.78
C GLU A 1044 -45.00 15.75 35.54
N GLN A 1045 -45.65 14.65 35.13
CA GLN A 1045 -45.28 13.92 33.93
C GLN A 1045 -45.40 14.79 32.67
N LEU A 1046 -46.43 15.63 32.57
CA LEU A 1046 -46.61 16.60 31.49
C LEU A 1046 -45.44 17.58 31.42
N VAL A 1047 -45.07 18.20 32.54
CA VAL A 1047 -43.95 19.14 32.61
C VAL A 1047 -42.63 18.43 32.27
N ARG A 1048 -42.39 17.23 32.81
CA ARG A 1048 -41.21 16.41 32.47
C ARG A 1048 -41.14 16.10 30.97
N ASN A 1049 -42.27 15.75 30.34
CA ASN A 1049 -42.35 15.51 28.90
C ASN A 1049 -42.06 16.79 28.08
N GLN A 1050 -42.58 17.93 28.51
CA GLN A 1050 -42.32 19.22 27.86
C GLN A 1050 -40.86 19.66 28.00
N VAL A 1051 -40.26 19.48 29.18
CA VAL A 1051 -38.83 19.74 29.42
C VAL A 1051 -37.98 18.83 28.54
N ALA A 1052 -38.26 17.53 28.51
CA ALA A 1052 -37.59 16.57 27.65
C ALA A 1052 -37.68 16.96 26.17
N ALA A 1053 -38.86 17.36 25.69
CA ALA A 1053 -39.06 17.84 24.32
C ALA A 1053 -38.25 19.12 24.02
N LYS A 1054 -38.23 20.11 24.93
CA LYS A 1054 -37.43 21.34 24.79
C LYS A 1054 -35.92 21.09 24.88
N MET A 1055 -35.50 20.02 25.55
CA MET A 1055 -34.12 19.53 25.57
C MET A 1055 -33.73 18.75 24.29
N GLY A 1056 -34.70 18.43 23.43
CA GLY A 1056 -34.49 17.66 22.20
C GLY A 1056 -34.47 16.14 22.39
N ILE A 1057 -34.98 15.65 23.53
CA ILE A 1057 -35.11 14.21 23.83
C ILE A 1057 -36.36 13.68 23.12
N LYS A 1058 -36.20 12.61 22.32
CA LYS A 1058 -37.31 11.93 21.65
C LYS A 1058 -37.68 10.66 22.43
N LEU A 1059 -38.84 10.68 23.10
CA LEU A 1059 -39.35 9.57 23.90
C LEU A 1059 -40.08 8.56 23.00
N GLN A 1060 -39.90 7.26 23.26
CA GLN A 1060 -40.71 6.19 22.65
C GLN A 1060 -42.10 6.10 23.31
N PRO A 1061 -43.11 5.48 22.67
CA PRO A 1061 -44.40 5.21 23.30
C PRO A 1061 -44.21 4.43 24.62
N GLY A 1062 -44.71 4.97 25.73
CA GLY A 1062 -44.55 4.40 27.08
C GLY A 1062 -43.21 4.70 27.78
N GLU A 1063 -42.28 5.43 27.15
CA GLU A 1063 -41.00 5.79 27.77
C GLU A 1063 -41.16 6.93 28.80
N LYS A 1064 -40.66 6.70 30.02
CA LYS A 1064 -40.64 7.73 31.07
C LYS A 1064 -39.53 8.77 30.78
N PRO A 1065 -39.82 10.08 30.87
CA PRO A 1065 -38.82 11.15 30.67
C PRO A 1065 -37.72 11.15 31.73
N GLY A 1066 -37.95 10.53 32.89
CA GLY A 1066 -37.04 10.54 34.03
C GLY A 1066 -37.06 11.85 34.82
N PRO A 1067 -36.22 11.96 35.86
CA PRO A 1067 -36.13 13.15 36.69
C PRO A 1067 -35.36 14.26 35.97
N ILE A 1068 -35.75 15.51 36.19
CA ILE A 1068 -35.08 16.66 35.58
C ILE A 1068 -33.83 17.02 36.38
N ASP A 1069 -32.67 16.96 35.72
CA ASP A 1069 -31.40 17.40 36.30
C ASP A 1069 -31.29 18.92 36.28
N THR A 1070 -31.58 19.57 37.41
CA THR A 1070 -31.49 21.03 37.56
C THR A 1070 -30.05 21.56 37.58
N SER A 1071 -29.02 20.69 37.58
CA SER A 1071 -27.62 21.09 37.38
C SER A 1071 -27.25 21.21 35.89
N ASN A 1072 -28.00 20.56 35.01
CA ASN A 1072 -27.75 20.55 33.57
C ASN A 1072 -28.13 21.87 32.89
N LYS A 1073 -27.20 22.49 32.16
CA LYS A 1073 -27.43 23.75 31.43
C LYS A 1073 -28.58 23.69 30.42
N LYS A 1074 -28.77 22.57 29.70
CA LYS A 1074 -29.88 22.41 28.75
C LYS A 1074 -31.22 22.30 29.47
N ALA A 1075 -31.28 21.55 30.57
CA ALA A 1075 -32.48 21.43 31.39
C ALA A 1075 -32.86 22.78 31.99
N ARG A 1076 -31.90 23.52 32.54
CA ARG A 1076 -32.07 24.92 33.00
C ARG A 1076 -32.63 25.82 31.91
N SER A 1077 -32.05 25.77 30.70
CA SER A 1077 -32.55 26.54 29.56
C SER A 1077 -33.96 26.14 29.13
N ALA A 1078 -34.30 24.84 29.16
CA ALA A 1078 -35.63 24.35 28.87
C ALA A 1078 -36.66 24.82 29.92
N LEU A 1079 -36.29 24.77 31.21
CA LEU A 1079 -37.08 25.27 32.32
C LEU A 1079 -37.33 26.78 32.21
N ASP A 1080 -36.30 27.59 31.93
CA ASP A 1080 -36.47 29.03 31.72
C ASP A 1080 -37.38 29.36 30.54
N LYS A 1081 -37.30 28.59 29.45
CA LYS A 1081 -38.20 28.76 28.28
C LYS A 1081 -39.64 28.42 28.64
N LEU A 1082 -39.88 27.28 29.29
CA LEU A 1082 -41.22 26.86 29.70
C LEU A 1082 -41.82 27.81 30.72
N ALA A 1083 -41.03 28.27 31.69
CA ALA A 1083 -41.46 29.24 32.68
C ALA A 1083 -41.90 30.55 32.03
N LYS A 1084 -41.17 31.07 31.05
CA LYS A 1084 -41.58 32.25 30.28
C LYS A 1084 -42.85 32.04 29.44
N GLU A 1085 -43.07 30.82 28.96
CA GLU A 1085 -44.23 30.47 28.13
C GLU A 1085 -45.50 30.21 28.97
N GLN A 1086 -45.37 29.69 30.19
CA GLN A 1086 -46.50 29.12 30.96
C GLN A 1086 -46.76 29.78 32.32
N LEU A 1087 -45.76 30.44 32.93
CA LEU A 1087 -45.96 31.10 34.22
C LEU A 1087 -46.32 32.59 34.04
N PRO A 1088 -47.21 33.13 34.90
CA PRO A 1088 -47.46 34.56 34.97
C PRO A 1088 -46.18 35.39 35.26
N PRO A 1089 -46.00 36.57 34.64
CA PRO A 1089 -44.78 37.38 34.79
C PRO A 1089 -44.45 37.76 36.24
N ASP A 1090 -45.46 38.07 37.05
CA ASP A 1090 -45.38 38.42 38.47
C ASP A 1090 -44.85 37.26 39.32
N MET A 1091 -45.31 36.02 39.07
CA MET A 1091 -44.80 34.82 39.72
C MET A 1091 -43.33 34.57 39.36
N LEU A 1092 -42.99 34.76 38.09
CA LEU A 1092 -41.64 34.54 37.58
C LEU A 1092 -40.63 35.56 38.14
N ASP A 1093 -41.06 36.82 38.34
CA ASP A 1093 -40.26 37.86 38.97
C ASP A 1093 -40.10 37.63 40.48
N ALA A 1094 -41.11 37.12 41.18
CA ALA A 1094 -41.00 36.71 42.58
C ALA A 1094 -39.98 35.57 42.79
N ILE A 1095 -39.96 34.56 41.91
CA ILE A 1095 -39.00 33.45 41.95
C ILE A 1095 -37.57 33.95 41.66
N LYS A 1096 -37.40 34.89 40.71
CA LYS A 1096 -36.10 35.53 40.42
C LYS A 1096 -35.60 36.41 41.57
N ALA A 1097 -36.49 37.08 42.30
CA ALA A 1097 -36.10 37.90 43.46
C ALA A 1097 -35.45 37.03 44.54
N LYS A 1098 -36.02 35.86 44.84
CA LYS A 1098 -35.44 34.88 45.77
C LYS A 1098 -34.05 34.38 45.35
N LYS A 1099 -33.79 34.21 44.05
CA LYS A 1099 -32.45 33.85 43.53
C LYS A 1099 -31.37 34.86 43.93
N LYS A 1100 -31.68 36.15 43.94
CA LYS A 1100 -30.72 37.21 44.32
C LYS A 1100 -30.38 37.18 45.81
N GLU A 1101 -31.28 36.68 46.63
CA GLU A 1101 -31.17 36.64 48.10
C GLU A 1101 -30.38 35.42 48.58
N ASP A 1102 -30.74 34.22 48.11
CA ASP A 1102 -30.12 32.96 48.57
C ASP A 1102 -28.76 32.65 47.92
N LYS A 1103 -28.43 33.29 46.78
CA LYS A 1103 -27.24 32.98 45.94
C LYS A 1103 -27.10 31.51 45.51
N ASP A 1104 -28.08 30.66 45.80
CA ASP A 1104 -28.12 29.27 45.41
C ASP A 1104 -28.85 29.12 44.06
N GLU A 1105 -28.09 28.79 43.03
CA GLU A 1105 -28.63 28.63 41.69
C GLU A 1105 -29.46 27.35 41.55
N ALA A 1106 -29.18 26.29 42.31
CA ALA A 1106 -29.96 25.06 42.28
C ALA A 1106 -31.35 25.26 42.88
N ALA A 1107 -31.43 25.98 44.02
CA ALA A 1107 -32.70 26.32 44.67
C ALA A 1107 -33.66 27.09 43.75
N TYR A 1108 -33.14 28.01 42.92
CA TYR A 1108 -33.94 28.74 41.93
C TYR A 1108 -34.65 27.80 40.93
N TYR A 1109 -33.91 26.86 40.32
CA TYR A 1109 -34.49 25.97 39.31
C TYR A 1109 -35.43 24.93 39.92
N ILE A 1110 -35.22 24.54 41.18
CA ILE A 1110 -36.17 23.69 41.93
C ILE A 1110 -37.49 24.44 42.15
N ALA A 1111 -37.44 25.70 42.61
CA ALA A 1111 -38.64 26.52 42.78
C ALA A 1111 -39.37 26.79 41.46
N LEU A 1112 -38.63 26.98 40.37
CA LEU A 1112 -39.20 27.16 39.03
C LEU A 1112 -39.95 25.90 38.55
N LEU A 1113 -39.37 24.72 38.79
CA LEU A 1113 -39.98 23.43 38.44
C LEU A 1113 -41.27 23.18 39.25
N ASP A 1114 -41.25 23.45 40.55
CA ASP A 1114 -42.43 23.32 41.41
C ASP A 1114 -43.58 24.24 40.95
N ALA A 1115 -43.26 25.48 40.58
CA ALA A 1115 -44.25 26.42 40.03
C ALA A 1115 -44.85 25.92 38.70
N LEU A 1116 -44.01 25.39 37.80
CA LEU A 1116 -44.47 24.81 36.53
C LEU A 1116 -45.40 23.61 36.75
N ASN A 1117 -45.05 22.70 37.67
CA ASN A 1117 -45.88 21.55 38.00
C ASN A 1117 -47.26 21.96 38.53
N LYS A 1118 -47.32 22.95 39.43
CA LYS A 1118 -48.58 23.46 40.00
C LYS A 1118 -49.48 24.14 38.97
N GLN A 1119 -48.90 24.79 37.96
CA GLN A 1119 -49.64 25.54 36.93
C GLN A 1119 -50.08 24.66 35.75
N ALA A 1120 -49.51 23.47 35.59
CA ALA A 1120 -49.84 22.54 34.51
C ALA A 1120 -51.33 22.17 34.54
N LYS A 1121 -52.02 22.28 33.38
CA LYS A 1121 -53.44 21.89 33.24
C LYS A 1121 -53.53 20.50 32.62
N ILE A 1122 -54.28 19.60 33.26
CA ILE A 1122 -54.58 18.26 32.75
C ILE A 1122 -56.02 18.22 32.27
N GLU A 1123 -56.22 17.76 31.04
CA GLU A 1123 -57.55 17.55 30.46
C GLU A 1123 -58.29 16.43 31.21
N ALA A 1124 -59.59 16.60 31.45
CA ALA A 1124 -60.41 15.60 32.14
C ALA A 1124 -60.40 14.23 31.42
N SER A 1125 -60.32 14.23 30.09
CA SER A 1125 -60.20 13.01 29.28
C SER A 1125 -58.93 12.21 29.55
N SER A 1126 -57.85 12.85 30.01
CA SER A 1126 -56.59 12.16 30.33
C SER A 1126 -56.71 11.32 31.59
N LEU A 1127 -57.47 11.79 32.59
CA LEU A 1127 -57.77 11.03 33.80
C LEU A 1127 -58.65 9.82 33.46
N GLU A 1128 -59.71 10.01 32.69
CA GLU A 1128 -60.59 8.91 32.27
C GLU A 1128 -59.84 7.86 31.41
N ALA A 1129 -58.94 8.31 30.53
CA ALA A 1129 -58.08 7.42 29.76
C ALA A 1129 -57.15 6.59 30.67
N LEU A 1130 -56.60 7.19 31.73
CA LEU A 1130 -55.79 6.48 32.72
C LEU A 1130 -56.60 5.41 33.47
N GLY A 1131 -57.81 5.74 33.91
CA GLY A 1131 -58.70 4.80 34.57
C GLY A 1131 -59.07 3.61 33.68
N ASN A 1132 -59.39 3.87 32.41
CA ASN A 1132 -59.67 2.82 31.42
C ASN A 1132 -58.42 1.97 31.15
N ALA A 1133 -57.25 2.58 31.03
CA ALA A 1133 -55.99 1.87 30.84
C ALA A 1133 -55.66 0.93 32.01
N ARG A 1134 -55.97 1.32 33.26
CA ARG A 1134 -55.83 0.44 34.44
C ARG A 1134 -56.74 -0.78 34.35
N GLN A 1135 -58.02 -0.58 34.03
CA GLN A 1135 -58.98 -1.68 33.85
C GLN A 1135 -58.52 -2.62 32.73
N GLU A 1136 -58.07 -2.07 31.59
CA GLU A 1136 -57.57 -2.85 30.47
C GLU A 1136 -56.31 -3.65 30.85
N ALA A 1137 -55.39 -3.07 31.63
CA ALA A 1137 -54.21 -3.78 32.12
C ALA A 1137 -54.58 -5.00 32.99
N VAL A 1138 -55.57 -4.85 33.87
CA VAL A 1138 -56.10 -5.95 34.72
C VAL A 1138 -56.77 -7.02 33.86
N GLN A 1139 -57.63 -6.60 32.93
CA GLN A 1139 -58.30 -7.50 32.00
C GLN A 1139 -57.30 -8.31 31.18
N ARG A 1140 -56.30 -7.63 30.61
CA ARG A 1140 -55.23 -8.25 29.81
C ARG A 1140 -54.48 -9.28 30.64
N TYR A 1141 -54.08 -8.93 31.87
CA TYR A 1141 -53.37 -9.86 32.75
C TYR A 1141 -54.22 -11.09 33.13
N LEU A 1142 -55.50 -10.90 33.46
CA LEU A 1142 -56.38 -12.01 33.83
C LEU A 1142 -56.69 -12.95 32.66
N LEU A 1143 -57.02 -12.39 31.49
CA LEU A 1143 -57.46 -13.17 30.33
C LEU A 1143 -56.28 -13.77 29.55
N GLU A 1144 -55.21 -12.99 29.32
CA GLU A 1144 -54.08 -13.41 28.48
C GLU A 1144 -53.01 -14.14 29.31
N THR A 1145 -52.64 -13.63 30.48
CA THR A 1145 -51.56 -14.22 31.29
C THR A 1145 -52.05 -15.35 32.20
N LEU A 1146 -53.18 -15.16 32.88
CA LEU A 1146 -53.72 -16.14 33.82
C LEU A 1146 -54.79 -17.07 33.20
N ALA A 1147 -55.13 -16.87 31.92
CA ALA A 1147 -56.10 -17.66 31.18
C ALA A 1147 -57.46 -17.82 31.90
N LEU A 1148 -57.91 -16.78 32.60
CA LEU A 1148 -59.23 -16.75 33.21
C LEU A 1148 -60.32 -16.80 32.12
N ASP A 1149 -61.35 -17.63 32.33
CA ASP A 1149 -62.52 -17.69 31.43
C ASP A 1149 -63.15 -16.28 31.26
N PRO A 1150 -63.32 -15.75 30.04
CA PRO A 1150 -63.95 -14.45 29.82
C PRO A 1150 -65.33 -14.30 30.50
N GLY A 1151 -66.10 -15.39 30.66
CA GLY A 1151 -67.37 -15.37 31.37
C GLY A 1151 -67.26 -15.13 32.89
N LYS A 1152 -66.04 -15.14 33.43
CA LYS A 1152 -65.73 -14.89 34.84
C LYS A 1152 -65.35 -13.45 35.15
N LEU A 1153 -65.26 -12.57 34.15
CA LEU A 1153 -64.89 -11.18 34.31
C LEU A 1153 -66.04 -10.28 33.85
N GLN A 1154 -66.47 -9.36 34.71
CA GLN A 1154 -67.49 -8.35 34.41
C GLN A 1154 -66.90 -6.96 34.60
N LEU A 1155 -67.07 -6.09 33.59
CA LEU A 1155 -66.60 -4.70 33.65
C LEU A 1155 -67.68 -3.80 34.26
N MET A 1156 -67.27 -2.90 35.14
CA MET A 1156 -68.13 -1.94 35.85
C MET A 1156 -67.88 -0.50 35.39
N PRO A 1157 -68.78 0.47 35.67
CA PRO A 1157 -68.57 1.89 35.37
C PRO A 1157 -67.40 2.52 36.15
N LEU A 1158 -66.89 3.66 35.67
CA LEU A 1158 -65.78 4.42 36.27
C LEU A 1158 -66.03 4.74 37.76
N ASN A 1159 -65.07 4.38 38.60
CA ASN A 1159 -65.01 4.72 40.01
C ASN A 1159 -64.07 5.93 40.21
N ARG A 1160 -64.59 7.02 40.80
CA ARG A 1160 -63.83 8.24 41.09
C ARG A 1160 -63.56 8.36 42.58
N GLN A 1161 -62.29 8.53 42.93
CA GLN A 1161 -61.79 8.70 44.28
C GLN A 1161 -61.05 10.05 44.40
N SER A 1162 -60.81 10.49 45.63
CA SER A 1162 -60.00 11.69 45.90
C SER A 1162 -59.28 11.48 47.23
N THR A 1163 -58.00 11.13 47.15
CA THR A 1163 -57.13 10.89 48.31
C THR A 1163 -55.90 11.79 48.24
N ASP A 1164 -55.39 12.22 49.40
CA ASP A 1164 -54.23 13.11 49.44
C ASP A 1164 -52.93 12.29 49.34
N GLY A 1165 -52.42 12.15 48.10
CA GLY A 1165 -51.07 11.66 47.81
C GLY A 1165 -50.79 10.17 48.07
N GLY A 1166 -51.83 9.35 48.25
CA GLY A 1166 -51.71 7.91 48.52
C GLY A 1166 -51.75 7.02 47.27
N GLU A 1167 -51.64 5.71 47.51
CA GLU A 1167 -51.87 4.63 46.54
C GLU A 1167 -53.31 4.66 45.99
N VAL A 1168 -53.50 4.51 44.67
CA VAL A 1168 -54.84 4.49 44.05
C VAL A 1168 -55.42 3.08 44.16
N LYS A 1169 -56.55 2.92 44.87
CA LYS A 1169 -57.12 1.60 45.15
C LYS A 1169 -58.28 1.27 44.21
N MET A 1170 -58.09 0.32 43.31
CA MET A 1170 -59.15 -0.27 42.50
C MET A 1170 -59.88 -1.36 43.30
N PRO A 1171 -61.11 -1.12 43.80
CA PRO A 1171 -61.83 -2.16 44.53
C PRO A 1171 -62.14 -3.35 43.63
N LEU A 1172 -62.04 -4.55 44.21
CA LEU A 1172 -62.34 -5.82 43.56
C LEU A 1172 -63.63 -6.37 44.17
N GLU A 1173 -64.68 -6.46 43.36
CA GLU A 1173 -65.99 -6.97 43.82
C GLU A 1173 -66.24 -8.37 43.27
N LEU A 1174 -66.87 -9.23 44.08
CA LEU A 1174 -67.29 -10.57 43.66
C LEU A 1174 -68.79 -10.57 43.37
N GLY A 1175 -69.16 -10.85 42.13
CA GLY A 1175 -70.54 -11.04 41.69
C GLY A 1175 -70.92 -12.52 41.58
N THR A 1176 -72.19 -12.78 41.29
CA THR A 1176 -72.66 -14.11 40.87
C THR A 1176 -73.04 -14.09 39.39
N ALA A 1177 -72.68 -15.13 38.65
CA ALA A 1177 -73.12 -15.27 37.26
C ALA A 1177 -74.65 -15.43 37.25
N ARG A 1178 -75.39 -14.42 36.78
CA ARG A 1178 -76.82 -14.57 36.51
C ARG A 1178 -76.98 -15.60 35.39
N LYS A 1179 -77.74 -16.67 35.65
CA LYS A 1179 -78.25 -17.55 34.60
C LYS A 1179 -79.01 -16.68 33.60
N ALA A 1180 -78.55 -16.66 32.35
CA ALA A 1180 -79.35 -16.16 31.24
C ALA A 1180 -80.62 -17.02 31.13
N GLU A 1181 -81.79 -16.37 31.04
CA GLU A 1181 -82.99 -16.98 30.45
C GLU A 1181 -82.92 -16.88 28.93
#